data_AF-A0A3D1JLF2-F1
#
_entry.id   AF-A0A3D1JLF2-F1
#
_cell.length_a   1.000
_cell.length_b   1.000
_cell.length_c   1.000
_cell.angle_alpha   90.00
_cell.angle_beta   90.00
_cell.angle_gamma   90.00
#
_symmetry.space_group_name_H-M   'P 1'
#
loop_
_entity.id
_entity.type
_entity.pdbx_description
1 polymer ?
#
loop_
_entity_poly.entity_id
_entity_poly.type
_entity_poly.pdbx_seq_one_letter_code
_entity_poly.pdbx_strand_id
1 'polypeptide(L)'
;MKPDEIPFRGDRSMAFSQTAFNEIEHGFRFAPPGEVHLGVGYPLPGGGELNLDQLAPDLSLGMCYAALDRFQGLAVPSAGADVPDGAALTYFASRQLEALPPATALRLMAGGLADDRELYQGVSRRELPKLRRRLAAGRPAVLALILVEGNRFVVASGYESDRETHTTRLRVYDPTRPGMPAEINVGRLPQGMTLRQGDEVRVLRGFLVMEYHQPPQPVLTRRAGPMLGGLAISLRWPVDSHRVNQFFGENPESYRPFGLAGHEGLDLFALSGANVYAAAGGVVTQASHPEGHPYGLQVRIRHEAQGVVFHTIYAHLSEVFVRADQTVVAGERIGLADNTGNSFGSHLHLTLKIEGQQTPGYPAGIVDPWPYLQDSPPVEPVENLPLPSGVSVFTTVELNLRAAPGTGAEIRALLPAGERLMTLGEAPEVRGKIGQEGAWLAVQTASGKAGFVAARYVQNLDQSLPPGDLVVYPVGSVNLRAGPSQSFEVLATLGSMDPLGVLGESALMLARVGKPAEWLPVQTENGLRGWVAAWLVHRTGQWLPASGLVVYPAGAVNLRARPALDANVLTVLTSGDALEVLEEADTARRKIGQAGEWVNVRSAQGFSGYVAAWLLQTTRPAVPLQPGEGLTLFATADLNLRAQASLQSPRVGGVFRAQPLKVVEADPAAARLKAGQPGQWVYGEAPDGTRGWAAAWFLSLAPL
;
A
#
# COMPACT_ATOMS: atom_id res chain seq x y z
N MET A 1 -66.18 22.80 49.21
CA MET A 1 -65.67 22.03 50.36
C MET A 1 -65.07 20.72 49.84
N LYS A 2 -63.73 20.62 49.77
CA LYS A 2 -63.00 19.41 50.21
C LYS A 2 -63.03 19.40 51.76
N PRO A 3 -62.81 18.31 52.52
CA PRO A 3 -61.74 17.27 52.42
C PRO A 3 -62.30 15.85 52.72
N ASP A 4 -61.60 14.72 52.89
CA ASP A 4 -60.25 14.16 52.71
C ASP A 4 -60.42 12.66 53.04
N GLU A 5 -59.75 11.73 52.33
CA GLU A 5 -59.22 10.49 52.95
C GLU A 5 -58.17 9.82 52.04
N ILE A 6 -56.95 10.33 52.18
CA ILE A 6 -55.64 9.64 52.31
C ILE A 6 -55.50 8.24 51.68
N PRO A 7 -54.65 8.07 50.65
CA PRO A 7 -53.92 6.82 50.44
C PRO A 7 -52.60 6.84 51.22
N PHE A 8 -52.29 5.68 51.80
CA PHE A 8 -51.05 5.30 52.48
C PHE A 8 -49.78 5.98 51.94
N ARG A 9 -49.00 6.61 52.84
CA ARG A 9 -47.62 7.07 52.58
C ARG A 9 -46.73 5.86 52.32
N GLY A 10 -46.44 5.58 51.05
CA GLY A 10 -45.29 4.76 50.66
C GLY A 10 -43.98 5.50 51.00
N ASP A 11 -43.01 4.73 51.48
CA ASP A 11 -41.67 5.14 51.90
C ASP A 11 -40.97 6.05 50.87
N ARG A 12 -40.53 7.25 51.30
CA ARG A 12 -39.89 8.29 50.46
C ARG A 12 -38.36 8.19 50.42
N SER A 13 -37.75 7.17 51.03
CA SER A 13 -36.29 6.99 51.12
C SER A 13 -35.67 6.33 49.88
N MET A 14 -36.44 5.53 49.13
CA MET A 14 -35.96 4.72 48.02
C MET A 14 -36.30 5.32 46.66
N ALA A 15 -35.30 5.46 45.79
CA ALA A 15 -35.46 5.84 44.38
C ALA A 15 -35.23 4.62 43.48
N PHE A 16 -36.23 4.26 42.67
CA PHE A 16 -36.19 3.09 41.80
C PHE A 16 -36.48 3.47 40.34
N SER A 17 -35.79 2.82 39.41
CA SER A 17 -36.10 2.89 37.98
C SER A 17 -35.70 1.59 37.29
N GLN A 18 -36.56 1.11 36.40
CA GLN A 18 -36.32 -0.06 35.55
C GLN A 18 -36.74 0.29 34.12
N THR A 19 -35.88 -0.04 33.16
CA THR A 19 -36.18 0.08 31.72
C THR A 19 -36.94 -1.15 31.22
N ALA A 20 -37.50 -1.08 30.01
CA ALA A 20 -38.13 -2.23 29.37
C ALA A 20 -37.11 -3.28 28.86
N PHE A 21 -35.81 -3.08 29.09
CA PHE A 21 -34.80 -4.05 28.69
C PHE A 21 -34.97 -5.35 29.48
N ASN A 22 -35.25 -6.41 28.74
CA ASN A 22 -35.43 -7.77 29.24
C ASN A 22 -34.31 -8.66 28.68
N GLU A 23 -33.54 -9.31 29.55
CA GLU A 23 -32.40 -10.15 29.16
C GLU A 23 -32.78 -11.36 28.31
N ILE A 24 -33.99 -11.91 28.47
CA ILE A 24 -34.50 -13.04 27.69
C ILE A 24 -34.87 -12.58 26.27
N GLU A 25 -35.49 -11.40 26.17
CA GLU A 25 -35.98 -10.87 24.89
C GLU A 25 -34.92 -10.11 24.11
N HIS A 26 -33.93 -9.52 24.77
CA HIS A 26 -32.96 -8.61 24.15
C HIS A 26 -31.52 -9.13 24.27
N GLY A 27 -31.22 -9.92 25.29
CA GLY A 27 -29.92 -10.56 25.45
C GLY A 27 -29.74 -11.79 24.56
N PHE A 28 -28.54 -12.36 24.68
CA PHE A 28 -28.13 -13.60 24.03
C PHE A 28 -28.01 -14.72 25.06
N ARG A 29 -28.26 -15.96 24.62
CA ARG A 29 -28.26 -17.18 25.47
C ARG A 29 -26.92 -17.92 25.47
N PHE A 30 -25.97 -17.45 24.69
CA PHE A 30 -24.60 -17.97 24.64
C PHE A 30 -23.62 -16.96 25.21
N ALA A 31 -22.54 -17.47 25.78
CA ALA A 31 -21.38 -16.66 26.11
C ALA A 31 -20.60 -16.32 24.83
N PRO A 32 -19.82 -15.23 24.82
CA PRO A 32 -18.97 -14.94 23.69
C PRO A 32 -17.92 -16.04 23.45
N PRO A 33 -17.54 -16.30 22.20
CA PRO A 33 -16.47 -17.25 21.90
C PRO A 33 -15.11 -16.67 22.31
N GLY A 34 -14.31 -17.47 23.04
CA GLY A 34 -13.07 -17.03 23.68
C GLY A 34 -11.85 -16.84 22.74
N GLU A 35 -11.98 -17.09 21.44
CA GLU A 35 -10.85 -17.08 20.47
C GLU A 35 -10.96 -15.99 19.39
N VAL A 36 -11.90 -15.05 19.50
CA VAL A 36 -12.05 -14.00 18.46
C VAL A 36 -11.23 -12.77 18.83
N HIS A 37 -10.04 -12.69 18.24
CA HIS A 37 -9.18 -11.50 18.29
C HIS A 37 -9.44 -10.61 17.06
N LEU A 38 -9.68 -9.32 17.30
CA LEU A 38 -9.90 -8.36 16.23
C LEU A 38 -8.60 -7.97 15.54
N GLY A 39 -7.45 -8.09 16.23
CA GLY A 39 -6.14 -7.75 15.65
C GLY A 39 -5.99 -6.27 15.30
N VAL A 40 -6.78 -5.40 15.94
CA VAL A 40 -6.78 -3.96 15.72
C VAL A 40 -6.09 -3.26 16.88
N GLY A 41 -5.13 -2.41 16.58
CA GLY A 41 -4.53 -1.52 17.56
C GLY A 41 -4.46 -0.07 17.07
N TYR A 42 -4.41 0.84 18.04
CA TYR A 42 -4.24 2.27 17.78
C TYR A 42 -2.80 2.70 18.08
N PRO A 43 -2.10 3.33 17.13
CA PRO A 43 -0.77 3.86 17.39
C PRO A 43 -0.85 5.00 18.41
N LEU A 44 0.01 4.96 19.43
CA LEU A 44 0.07 5.99 20.47
C LEU A 44 1.09 7.08 20.10
N PRO A 45 0.80 8.37 20.37
CA PRO A 45 1.78 9.44 20.24
C PRO A 45 2.97 9.18 21.16
N GLY A 46 4.18 9.04 20.60
CA GLY A 46 5.39 8.72 21.36
C GLY A 46 5.91 7.28 21.20
N GLY A 47 5.24 6.46 20.39
CA GLY A 47 5.63 5.08 20.10
C GLY A 47 4.86 4.07 20.95
N GLY A 48 4.64 2.88 20.39
CA GLY A 48 3.79 1.83 20.97
C GLY A 48 2.38 1.80 20.36
N GLU A 49 1.65 0.72 20.64
CA GLU A 49 0.33 0.44 20.09
C GLU A 49 -0.62 0.04 21.21
N LEU A 50 -1.80 0.64 21.24
CA LEU A 50 -2.90 0.25 22.12
C LEU A 50 -3.71 -0.85 21.42
N ASN A 51 -3.48 -2.10 21.81
CA ASN A 51 -4.21 -3.24 21.27
C ASN A 51 -5.64 -3.28 21.84
N LEU A 52 -6.65 -3.28 20.97
CA LEU A 52 -8.05 -3.31 21.38
C LEU A 52 -8.47 -4.63 22.02
N ASP A 53 -7.82 -5.74 21.66
CA ASP A 53 -8.09 -7.05 22.27
C ASP A 53 -7.67 -7.08 23.75
N GLN A 54 -6.76 -6.19 24.19
CA GLN A 54 -6.45 -6.03 25.61
C GLN A 54 -7.52 -5.25 26.38
N LEU A 55 -8.28 -4.40 25.69
CA LEU A 55 -9.36 -3.61 26.29
C LEU A 55 -10.69 -4.35 26.29
N ALA A 56 -10.95 -5.19 25.28
CA ALA A 56 -12.17 -5.97 25.10
C ALA A 56 -11.86 -7.34 24.45
N PRO A 57 -11.47 -8.35 25.25
CA PRO A 57 -10.86 -9.58 24.75
C PRO A 57 -11.83 -10.59 24.13
N ASP A 58 -13.13 -10.48 24.39
CA ASP A 58 -14.08 -11.58 24.19
C ASP A 58 -15.37 -11.15 23.50
N LEU A 59 -15.37 -10.15 22.60
CA LEU A 59 -16.58 -9.65 21.91
C LEU A 59 -17.77 -9.20 22.82
N SER A 60 -17.63 -9.25 24.15
CA SER A 60 -18.70 -8.98 25.10
C SER A 60 -19.22 -7.54 25.00
N LEU A 61 -18.35 -6.60 24.62
CA LEU A 61 -18.74 -5.23 24.32
C LEU A 61 -19.64 -5.16 23.08
N GLY A 62 -19.25 -5.84 22.00
CA GLY A 62 -20.05 -5.95 20.78
C GLY A 62 -21.43 -6.56 21.04
N MET A 63 -21.48 -7.62 21.85
CA MET A 63 -22.74 -8.24 22.28
C MET A 63 -23.62 -7.30 23.13
N CYS A 64 -23.03 -6.47 24.00
CA CYS A 64 -23.79 -5.46 24.76
C CYS A 64 -24.46 -4.44 23.82
N TYR A 65 -23.72 -3.94 22.83
CA TYR A 65 -24.27 -3.00 21.84
C TYR A 65 -25.32 -3.67 20.96
N ALA A 66 -25.11 -4.91 20.55
CA ALA A 66 -26.10 -5.68 19.80
C ALA A 66 -27.40 -5.94 20.60
N ALA A 67 -27.29 -6.16 21.90
CA ALA A 67 -28.48 -6.28 22.77
C ALA A 67 -29.24 -4.95 22.87
N LEU A 68 -28.53 -3.81 22.89
CA LEU A 68 -29.16 -2.50 22.80
C LEU A 68 -29.78 -2.23 21.43
N ASP A 69 -29.13 -2.64 20.34
CA ASP A 69 -29.69 -2.54 18.99
C ASP A 69 -31.03 -3.30 18.91
N ARG A 70 -31.08 -4.52 19.47
CA ARG A 70 -32.30 -5.33 19.58
C ARG A 70 -33.37 -4.64 20.43
N PHE A 71 -33.00 -4.02 21.55
CA PHE A 71 -33.90 -3.21 22.38
C PHE A 71 -34.48 -2.00 21.64
N GLN A 72 -33.73 -1.43 20.69
CA GLN A 72 -34.20 -0.35 19.84
C GLN A 72 -35.04 -0.83 18.64
N GLY A 73 -35.29 -2.14 18.55
CA GLY A 73 -36.08 -2.76 17.47
C GLY A 73 -35.27 -3.04 16.19
N LEU A 74 -33.95 -2.99 16.24
CA LEU A 74 -33.09 -3.35 15.09
C LEU A 74 -33.00 -4.87 14.94
N ALA A 75 -32.91 -5.32 13.69
CA ALA A 75 -32.68 -6.73 13.38
C ALA A 75 -31.22 -7.10 13.67
N VAL A 76 -31.02 -8.12 14.51
CA VAL A 76 -29.68 -8.60 14.90
C VAL A 76 -29.53 -10.07 14.50
N PRO A 77 -28.42 -10.48 13.85
CA PRO A 77 -28.18 -11.88 13.50
C PRO A 77 -28.13 -12.81 14.72
N SER A 78 -28.52 -14.07 14.53
CA SER A 78 -28.63 -15.08 15.61
C SER A 78 -29.49 -14.68 16.83
N ALA A 79 -30.41 -13.72 16.70
CA ALA A 79 -31.30 -13.32 17.79
C ALA A 79 -32.18 -14.50 18.27
N GLY A 80 -31.86 -15.03 19.46
CA GLY A 80 -32.57 -16.15 20.07
C GLY A 80 -31.98 -17.55 19.79
N ALA A 81 -30.87 -17.64 19.06
CA ALA A 81 -30.11 -18.89 18.92
C ALA A 81 -29.28 -19.17 20.17
N ASP A 82 -29.01 -20.46 20.43
CA ASP A 82 -28.17 -20.90 21.55
C ASP A 82 -26.66 -20.93 21.21
N VAL A 83 -26.30 -20.70 19.94
CA VAL A 83 -24.91 -20.65 19.44
C VAL A 83 -24.82 -19.53 18.40
N PRO A 84 -23.76 -18.69 18.39
CA PRO A 84 -23.60 -17.66 17.38
C PRO A 84 -23.19 -18.27 16.03
N ASP A 85 -23.87 -17.85 14.96
CA ASP A 85 -23.41 -18.10 13.59
C ASP A 85 -22.33 -17.08 13.16
N GLY A 86 -21.68 -17.32 12.02
CA GLY A 86 -20.63 -16.43 11.51
C GLY A 86 -21.12 -14.98 11.32
N ALA A 87 -22.37 -14.79 10.91
CA ALA A 87 -22.97 -13.45 10.74
C ALA A 87 -23.11 -12.71 12.08
N ALA A 88 -23.48 -13.41 13.14
CA ALA A 88 -23.53 -12.84 14.48
C ALA A 88 -22.15 -12.48 15.00
N LEU A 89 -21.13 -13.32 14.77
CA LEU A 89 -19.75 -13.01 15.14
C LEU A 89 -19.25 -11.74 14.42
N THR A 90 -19.49 -11.63 13.12
CA THR A 90 -19.16 -10.42 12.35
C THR A 90 -19.90 -9.19 12.86
N TYR A 91 -21.19 -9.33 13.19
CA TYR A 91 -21.99 -8.23 13.74
C TYR A 91 -21.45 -7.77 15.11
N PHE A 92 -21.14 -8.71 16.01
CA PHE A 92 -20.56 -8.38 17.31
C PHE A 92 -19.17 -7.73 17.17
N ALA A 93 -18.32 -8.24 16.29
CA ALA A 93 -17.01 -7.66 16.00
C ALA A 93 -17.12 -6.22 15.49
N SER A 94 -18.01 -5.97 14.52
CA SER A 94 -18.28 -4.62 13.99
C SER A 94 -18.77 -3.66 15.08
N ARG A 95 -19.76 -4.06 15.88
CA ARG A 95 -20.27 -3.22 16.97
C ARG A 95 -19.24 -2.99 18.07
N GLN A 96 -18.33 -3.95 18.33
CA GLN A 96 -17.22 -3.77 19.26
C GLN A 96 -16.24 -2.69 18.78
N LEU A 97 -15.85 -2.71 17.50
CA LEU A 97 -14.98 -1.70 16.91
C LEU A 97 -15.62 -0.30 16.95
N GLU A 98 -16.89 -0.21 16.59
CA GLU A 98 -17.65 1.05 16.62
C GLU A 98 -17.80 1.62 18.04
N ALA A 99 -17.88 0.73 19.05
CA ALA A 99 -17.97 1.12 20.45
C ALA A 99 -16.61 1.55 21.05
N LEU A 100 -15.50 1.29 20.36
CA LEU A 100 -14.13 1.59 20.79
C LEU A 100 -13.40 2.60 19.90
N PRO A 101 -13.97 3.79 19.60
CA PRO A 101 -13.18 4.82 18.93
C PRO A 101 -11.98 5.21 19.80
N PRO A 102 -10.90 5.79 19.22
CA PRO A 102 -9.66 6.08 19.93
C PRO A 102 -9.85 6.83 21.27
N ALA A 103 -10.76 7.80 21.31
CA ALA A 103 -11.07 8.55 22.53
C ALA A 103 -11.65 7.68 23.65
N THR A 104 -12.50 6.69 23.32
CA THR A 104 -13.05 5.74 24.29
C THR A 104 -11.99 4.74 24.75
N ALA A 105 -11.20 4.22 23.81
CA ALA A 105 -10.10 3.31 24.10
C ALA A 105 -9.09 3.92 25.08
N LEU A 106 -8.69 5.18 24.85
CA LEU A 106 -7.81 5.93 25.77
C LEU A 106 -8.44 6.14 27.15
N ARG A 107 -9.75 6.39 27.24
CA ARG A 107 -10.44 6.51 28.53
C ARG A 107 -10.47 5.19 29.31
N LEU A 108 -10.65 4.07 28.62
CA LEU A 108 -10.62 2.74 29.24
C LEU A 108 -9.21 2.40 29.74
N MET A 109 -8.19 2.66 28.93
CA MET A 109 -6.79 2.50 29.31
C MET A 109 -6.43 3.37 30.52
N ALA A 110 -6.78 4.67 30.49
CA ALA A 110 -6.55 5.58 31.61
C ALA A 110 -7.28 5.11 32.87
N GLY A 111 -8.48 4.55 32.73
CA GLY A 111 -9.23 3.96 33.83
C GLY A 111 -8.50 2.76 34.47
N GLY A 112 -7.85 1.91 33.68
CA GLY A 112 -7.02 0.82 34.20
C GLY A 112 -5.81 1.30 35.01
N LEU A 113 -5.25 2.47 34.66
CA LEU A 113 -4.07 3.05 35.30
C LEU A 113 -4.36 3.98 36.49
N ALA A 114 -5.59 4.49 36.61
CA ALA A 114 -5.99 5.43 37.66
C ALA A 114 -6.05 4.79 39.05
N ASP A 115 -5.91 5.58 40.11
CA ASP A 115 -6.07 5.14 41.51
C ASP A 115 -7.55 4.84 41.84
N ASP A 116 -7.80 3.85 42.70
CA ASP A 116 -9.14 3.40 43.07
C ASP A 116 -10.01 4.53 43.66
N ARG A 117 -9.41 5.45 44.41
CA ARG A 117 -10.12 6.59 44.99
C ARG A 117 -10.54 7.59 43.91
N GLU A 118 -9.71 7.80 42.90
CA GLU A 118 -10.01 8.69 41.77
C GLU A 118 -11.13 8.09 40.91
N LEU A 119 -11.06 6.80 40.61
CA LEU A 119 -12.10 6.06 39.88
C LEU A 119 -13.44 6.12 40.61
N TYR A 120 -13.45 5.82 41.92
CA TYR A 120 -14.66 5.91 42.75
C TYR A 120 -15.27 7.33 42.72
N GLN A 121 -14.45 8.37 42.86
CA GLN A 121 -14.93 9.76 42.80
C GLN A 121 -15.48 10.10 41.41
N GLY A 122 -14.84 9.63 40.35
CA GLY A 122 -15.30 9.76 38.97
C GLY A 122 -16.68 9.12 38.77
N VAL A 123 -16.87 7.91 39.28
CA VAL A 123 -18.15 7.20 39.23
C VAL A 123 -19.22 7.98 40.00
N SER A 124 -18.96 8.31 41.26
CA SER A 124 -19.94 8.95 42.13
C SER A 124 -20.38 10.34 41.63
N ARG A 125 -19.45 11.14 41.10
CA ARG A 125 -19.71 12.53 40.66
C ARG A 125 -20.21 12.65 39.23
N ARG A 126 -19.82 11.75 38.32
CA ARG A 126 -20.08 11.88 36.87
C ARG A 126 -20.91 10.73 36.31
N GLU A 127 -20.40 9.50 36.43
CA GLU A 127 -20.96 8.34 35.71
C GLU A 127 -22.29 7.85 36.33
N LEU A 128 -22.40 7.78 37.66
CA LEU A 128 -23.62 7.34 38.33
C LEU A 128 -24.81 8.32 38.13
N PRO A 129 -24.65 9.65 38.26
CA PRO A 129 -25.70 10.60 37.90
C PRO A 129 -26.09 10.54 36.42
N LYS A 130 -25.11 10.34 35.51
CA LYS A 130 -25.36 10.16 34.08
C LYS A 130 -26.19 8.90 33.83
N LEU A 131 -25.83 7.77 34.43
CA LEU A 131 -26.55 6.50 34.32
C LEU A 131 -27.99 6.62 34.81
N ARG A 132 -28.20 7.18 36.02
CA ARG A 132 -29.53 7.36 36.60
C ARG A 132 -30.46 8.15 35.69
N ARG A 133 -29.97 9.23 35.07
CA ARG A 133 -30.76 10.02 34.11
C ARG A 133 -31.16 9.21 32.88
N ARG A 134 -30.28 8.35 32.36
CA ARG A 134 -30.60 7.49 31.20
C ARG A 134 -31.64 6.43 31.56
N LEU A 135 -31.45 5.73 32.68
CA LEU A 135 -32.36 4.68 33.13
C LEU A 135 -33.75 5.25 33.47
N ALA A 136 -33.81 6.41 34.13
CA ALA A 136 -35.06 7.12 34.39
C ALA A 136 -35.79 7.55 33.10
N ALA A 137 -35.07 7.75 32.00
CA ALA A 137 -35.63 8.02 30.68
C ALA A 137 -36.00 6.75 29.90
N GLY A 138 -35.97 5.57 30.54
CA GLY A 138 -36.26 4.29 29.89
C GLY A 138 -35.15 3.78 28.97
N ARG A 139 -33.94 4.37 29.03
CA ARG A 139 -32.83 4.07 28.12
C ARG A 139 -31.78 3.21 28.84
N PRO A 140 -31.70 1.90 28.56
CA PRO A 140 -30.60 1.06 29.07
C PRO A 140 -29.25 1.58 28.54
N ALA A 141 -28.16 1.22 29.22
CA ALA A 141 -26.83 1.74 28.92
C ALA A 141 -25.75 0.67 29.08
N VAL A 142 -24.78 0.64 28.16
CA VAL A 142 -23.59 -0.19 28.31
C VAL A 142 -22.64 0.43 29.34
N LEU A 143 -22.15 -0.39 30.26
CA LEU A 143 -21.13 -0.03 31.24
C LEU A 143 -19.85 -0.81 30.92
N ALA A 144 -18.74 -0.08 30.87
CA ALA A 144 -17.40 -0.69 30.92
C ALA A 144 -16.95 -0.74 32.38
N LEU A 145 -16.86 -1.95 32.93
CA LEU A 145 -16.44 -2.24 34.29
C LEU A 145 -14.92 -2.37 34.34
N ILE A 146 -14.30 -1.62 35.25
CA ILE A 146 -12.85 -1.66 35.46
C ILE A 146 -12.58 -2.58 36.65
N LEU A 147 -12.11 -3.79 36.38
CA LEU A 147 -11.71 -4.78 37.38
C LEU A 147 -10.19 -4.92 37.41
N VAL A 148 -9.66 -5.55 38.46
CA VAL A 148 -8.22 -5.86 38.55
C VAL A 148 -7.79 -6.85 37.47
N GLU A 149 -8.67 -7.79 37.12
CA GLU A 149 -8.41 -8.88 36.16
C GLU A 149 -8.61 -8.48 34.69
N GLY A 150 -9.02 -7.24 34.42
CA GLY A 150 -9.34 -6.75 33.07
C GLY A 150 -10.72 -6.10 32.98
N ASN A 151 -11.00 -5.45 31.86
CA ASN A 151 -12.29 -4.79 31.66
C ASN A 151 -13.39 -5.82 31.39
N ARG A 152 -14.62 -5.52 31.83
CA ARG A 152 -15.81 -6.33 31.52
C ARG A 152 -16.96 -5.43 31.10
N PHE A 153 -17.80 -5.89 30.18
CA PHE A 153 -18.87 -5.06 29.62
C PHE A 153 -20.24 -5.63 29.96
N VAL A 154 -21.15 -4.77 30.43
CA VAL A 154 -22.51 -5.17 30.83
C VAL A 154 -23.53 -4.13 30.38
N VAL A 155 -24.80 -4.52 30.29
CA VAL A 155 -25.92 -3.62 30.00
C VAL A 155 -26.68 -3.33 31.30
N ALA A 156 -26.67 -2.09 31.77
CA ALA A 156 -27.50 -1.67 32.90
C ALA A 156 -28.94 -1.43 32.45
N SER A 157 -29.89 -2.06 33.14
CA SER A 157 -31.32 -1.99 32.82
C SER A 157 -32.16 -1.35 33.93
N GLY A 158 -31.61 -1.16 35.13
CA GLY A 158 -32.33 -0.53 36.24
C GLY A 158 -31.45 -0.19 37.43
N TYR A 159 -32.00 0.56 38.38
CA TYR A 159 -31.35 0.87 39.65
C TYR A 159 -32.34 1.01 40.81
N GLU A 160 -31.85 0.67 42.00
CA GLU A 160 -32.47 0.93 43.30
C GLU A 160 -31.46 1.76 44.11
N SER A 161 -31.84 2.96 44.53
CA SER A 161 -30.99 3.80 45.36
C SER A 161 -31.67 4.13 46.67
N ASP A 162 -30.96 3.86 47.74
CA ASP A 162 -31.33 4.26 49.09
C ASP A 162 -30.67 5.62 49.40
N ARG A 163 -31.50 6.62 49.72
CA ARG A 163 -31.03 7.96 50.05
C ARG A 163 -30.44 8.07 51.46
N GLU A 164 -30.83 7.22 52.39
CA GLU A 164 -30.33 7.21 53.76
C GLU A 164 -28.95 6.58 53.82
N THR A 165 -28.80 5.40 53.23
CA THR A 165 -27.51 4.69 53.22
C THR A 165 -26.58 5.17 52.11
N HIS A 166 -27.07 6.01 51.18
CA HIS A 166 -26.37 6.45 49.98
C HIS A 166 -25.85 5.29 49.10
N THR A 167 -26.51 4.13 49.17
CA THR A 167 -26.15 2.97 48.36
C THR A 167 -26.97 2.96 47.07
N THR A 168 -26.39 2.41 46.00
CA THR A 168 -27.11 2.16 44.74
C THR A 168 -26.85 0.76 44.27
N ARG A 169 -27.91 -0.02 44.07
CA ARG A 169 -27.87 -1.30 43.40
C ARG A 169 -28.28 -1.10 41.94
N LEU A 170 -27.45 -1.56 41.01
CA LEU A 170 -27.74 -1.55 39.57
C LEU A 170 -28.08 -2.98 39.15
N ARG A 171 -29.14 -3.14 38.37
CA ARG A 171 -29.45 -4.42 37.69
C ARG A 171 -28.78 -4.40 36.32
N VAL A 172 -27.99 -5.42 36.04
CA VAL A 172 -27.22 -5.49 34.79
C VAL A 172 -27.37 -6.85 34.12
N TYR A 173 -27.36 -6.84 32.79
CA TYR A 173 -27.22 -8.03 31.96
C TYR A 173 -25.75 -8.19 31.57
N ASP A 174 -25.21 -9.38 31.74
CA ASP A 174 -23.83 -9.71 31.38
C ASP A 174 -23.80 -10.80 30.31
N PRO A 175 -23.35 -10.47 29.08
CA PRO A 175 -23.32 -11.44 27.98
C PRO A 175 -22.34 -12.58 28.20
N THR A 176 -21.32 -12.43 29.06
CA THR A 176 -20.34 -13.50 29.35
C THR A 176 -20.92 -14.62 30.20
N ARG A 177 -22.03 -14.36 30.90
CA ARG A 177 -22.74 -15.34 31.74
C ARG A 177 -24.25 -15.22 31.52
N PRO A 178 -24.73 -15.61 30.33
CA PRO A 178 -26.14 -15.46 29.97
C PRO A 178 -27.04 -16.23 30.93
N GLY A 179 -28.17 -15.62 31.30
CA GLY A 179 -29.15 -16.22 32.21
C GLY A 179 -28.75 -16.23 33.70
N MET A 180 -27.59 -15.69 34.06
CA MET A 180 -27.23 -15.44 35.46
C MET A 180 -27.49 -13.98 35.83
N PRO A 181 -28.42 -13.70 36.78
CA PRO A 181 -28.66 -12.33 37.24
C PRO A 181 -27.39 -11.70 37.82
N ALA A 182 -27.11 -10.48 37.38
CA ALA A 182 -25.95 -9.72 37.81
C ALA A 182 -26.37 -8.37 38.42
N GLU A 183 -25.72 -8.01 39.52
CA GLU A 183 -26.00 -6.76 40.23
C GLU A 183 -24.70 -6.04 40.58
N ILE A 184 -24.69 -4.72 40.39
CA ILE A 184 -23.58 -3.88 40.84
C ILE A 184 -24.04 -3.08 42.06
N ASN A 185 -23.37 -3.26 43.19
CA ASN A 185 -23.58 -2.44 44.37
C ASN A 185 -22.55 -1.31 44.39
N VAL A 186 -23.02 -0.08 44.49
CA VAL A 186 -22.22 1.13 44.65
C VAL A 186 -22.48 1.66 46.06
N GLY A 187 -21.56 1.37 46.98
CA GLY A 187 -21.61 1.82 48.37
C GLY A 187 -20.75 3.07 48.62
N ARG A 188 -20.72 3.55 49.87
CA ARG A 188 -19.75 4.59 50.27
C ARG A 188 -18.39 3.96 50.56
N LEU A 189 -17.30 4.69 50.36
CA LEU A 189 -16.01 4.27 50.90
C LEU A 189 -16.12 4.09 52.43
N PRO A 190 -15.58 2.99 53.01
CA PRO A 190 -14.70 1.99 52.38
C PRO A 190 -15.42 0.78 51.74
N GLN A 191 -16.75 0.70 51.78
CA GLN A 191 -17.55 -0.42 51.24
C GLN A 191 -17.32 -0.60 49.72
N GLY A 192 -16.97 0.47 49.02
CA GLY A 192 -16.51 0.43 47.63
C GLY A 192 -17.61 0.06 46.64
N MET A 193 -17.23 -0.59 45.55
CA MET A 193 -18.16 -1.07 44.52
C MET A 193 -17.94 -2.57 44.31
N THR A 194 -19.03 -3.32 44.13
CA THR A 194 -18.95 -4.77 43.91
C THR A 194 -19.86 -5.21 42.78
N LEU A 195 -19.41 -6.17 41.98
CA LEU A 195 -20.22 -6.91 41.02
C LEU A 195 -20.57 -8.27 41.66
N ARG A 196 -21.86 -8.54 41.82
CA ARG A 196 -22.39 -9.81 42.32
C ARG A 196 -23.05 -10.58 41.18
N GLN A 197 -22.67 -11.84 41.00
CA GLN A 197 -23.26 -12.78 40.06
C GLN A 197 -23.43 -14.14 40.75
N GLY A 198 -24.67 -14.51 41.07
CA GLY A 198 -24.92 -15.65 41.96
C GLY A 198 -24.24 -15.46 43.32
N ASP A 199 -23.44 -16.45 43.73
CA ASP A 199 -22.66 -16.42 44.98
C ASP A 199 -21.31 -15.70 44.82
N GLU A 200 -20.90 -15.36 43.60
CA GLU A 200 -19.62 -14.72 43.34
C GLU A 200 -19.71 -13.20 43.52
N VAL A 201 -18.80 -12.63 44.31
CA VAL A 201 -18.69 -11.19 44.54
C VAL A 201 -17.29 -10.72 44.15
N ARG A 202 -17.22 -9.83 43.17
CA ARG A 202 -15.97 -9.23 42.66
C ARG A 202 -15.87 -7.77 43.06
N VAL A 203 -14.67 -7.34 43.45
CA VAL A 203 -14.40 -5.92 43.74
C VAL A 203 -14.28 -5.16 42.42
N LEU A 204 -15.07 -4.10 42.29
CA LEU A 204 -15.09 -3.21 41.14
C LEU A 204 -14.32 -1.92 41.47
N ARG A 205 -13.32 -1.58 40.65
CA ARG A 205 -12.53 -0.34 40.85
C ARG A 205 -13.31 0.89 40.36
N GLY A 206 -14.09 0.73 39.31
CA GLY A 206 -14.99 1.75 38.77
C GLY A 206 -15.74 1.28 37.54
N PHE A 207 -16.58 2.14 36.96
CA PHE A 207 -17.18 1.90 35.66
C PHE A 207 -17.35 3.18 34.87
N LEU A 208 -17.42 3.06 33.54
CA LEU A 208 -17.72 4.16 32.62
C LEU A 208 -19.05 3.89 31.92
N VAL A 209 -19.92 4.89 31.83
CA VAL A 209 -21.14 4.81 31.03
C VAL A 209 -20.79 5.10 29.58
N MET A 210 -20.87 4.07 28.75
CA MET A 210 -20.57 4.17 27.33
C MET A 210 -21.70 4.85 26.57
N GLU A 211 -21.34 5.64 25.55
CA GLU A 211 -22.33 6.28 24.70
C GLU A 211 -22.86 5.29 23.67
N TYR A 212 -24.18 5.11 23.67
CA TYR A 212 -24.85 4.37 22.63
C TYR A 212 -25.02 5.27 21.41
N HIS A 213 -24.45 4.83 20.29
CA HIS A 213 -24.75 5.35 18.97
C HIS A 213 -25.53 4.25 18.26
N GLN A 214 -26.67 4.61 17.66
CA GLN A 214 -27.29 3.71 16.69
C GLN A 214 -26.21 3.38 15.65
N PRO A 215 -26.10 2.10 15.24
CA PRO A 215 -25.17 1.77 14.18
C PRO A 215 -25.47 2.71 13.00
N PRO A 216 -24.44 3.28 12.33
CA PRO A 216 -24.67 3.88 11.02
C PRO A 216 -25.45 2.83 10.23
N GLN A 217 -26.60 3.21 9.64
CA GLN A 217 -27.52 2.27 9.00
C GLN A 217 -26.72 1.16 8.36
N PRO A 218 -26.78 -0.08 8.88
CA PRO A 218 -26.02 -1.13 8.28
C PRO A 218 -26.47 -1.21 6.82
N VAL A 219 -25.52 -1.06 5.89
CA VAL A 219 -25.70 -1.57 4.52
C VAL A 219 -26.00 -3.08 4.57
N LEU A 220 -25.79 -3.73 5.72
CA LEU A 220 -26.39 -5.01 6.08
C LEU A 220 -27.88 -4.88 6.43
N THR A 221 -28.69 -4.37 5.48
CA THR A 221 -30.00 -5.02 5.34
C THR A 221 -29.69 -6.41 4.84
N ARG A 222 -29.79 -7.39 5.75
CA ARG A 222 -30.22 -8.73 5.40
C ARG A 222 -31.61 -8.61 4.76
N ARG A 223 -31.66 -8.19 3.51
CA ARG A 223 -32.49 -8.92 2.56
C ARG A 223 -31.71 -10.22 2.39
N ALA A 224 -32.28 -11.33 2.88
CA ALA A 224 -32.26 -12.51 2.03
C ALA A 224 -32.56 -11.96 0.63
N GLY A 225 -31.61 -12.06 -0.31
CA GLY A 225 -31.66 -11.35 -1.60
C GLY A 225 -33.10 -11.40 -2.11
N PRO A 226 -33.68 -10.26 -2.57
CA PRO A 226 -35.11 -10.17 -2.79
C PRO A 226 -35.58 -11.44 -3.50
N MET A 227 -36.36 -12.26 -2.79
CA MET A 227 -37.02 -13.40 -3.40
C MET A 227 -38.06 -12.81 -4.34
N LEU A 228 -37.64 -12.60 -5.59
CA LEU A 228 -38.53 -12.67 -6.73
C LEU A 228 -38.96 -14.13 -6.85
N GLY A 229 -40.08 -14.49 -6.22
CA GLY A 229 -40.77 -15.75 -6.49
C GLY A 229 -39.97 -17.04 -6.24
N GLY A 230 -39.10 -17.08 -5.21
CA GLY A 230 -38.48 -18.34 -4.79
C GLY A 230 -37.17 -18.73 -5.49
N LEU A 231 -36.47 -17.82 -6.16
CA LEU A 231 -35.36 -18.15 -7.06
C LEU A 231 -34.09 -17.34 -6.74
N ALA A 232 -32.97 -18.02 -6.52
CA ALA A 232 -31.72 -17.44 -6.00
C ALA A 232 -30.75 -17.05 -7.13
N ILE A 233 -30.60 -15.75 -7.40
CA ILE A 233 -29.45 -15.23 -8.15
C ILE A 233 -28.23 -15.33 -7.22
N SER A 234 -27.17 -16.00 -7.66
CA SER A 234 -25.91 -16.10 -6.94
C SER A 234 -24.78 -15.70 -7.89
N LEU A 235 -23.93 -14.76 -7.44
CA LEU A 235 -22.78 -14.28 -8.18
C LEU A 235 -21.49 -14.87 -7.58
N ARG A 236 -20.52 -15.15 -8.44
CA ARG A 236 -19.15 -15.47 -8.07
C ARG A 236 -18.32 -14.21 -7.90
N TRP A 237 -17.39 -14.28 -6.97
CA TRP A 237 -16.41 -13.25 -6.72
C TRP A 237 -15.54 -12.98 -7.97
N PRO A 238 -15.49 -11.74 -8.51
CA PRO A 238 -14.97 -11.49 -9.86
C PRO A 238 -13.51 -11.04 -9.91
N VAL A 239 -12.79 -10.95 -8.80
CA VAL A 239 -11.36 -10.55 -8.74
C VAL A 239 -10.59 -11.36 -7.72
N ASP A 240 -9.27 -11.42 -7.82
CA ASP A 240 -8.45 -12.22 -6.90
C ASP A 240 -8.46 -11.70 -5.44
N SER A 241 -8.75 -10.40 -5.22
CA SER A 241 -8.84 -9.82 -3.87
C SER A 241 -10.27 -9.84 -3.33
N HIS A 242 -10.45 -10.31 -2.10
CA HIS A 242 -11.73 -10.22 -1.39
C HIS A 242 -11.99 -8.88 -0.70
N ARG A 243 -11.23 -7.83 -1.03
CA ARG A 243 -11.36 -6.50 -0.42
C ARG A 243 -12.30 -5.60 -1.24
N VAL A 244 -13.31 -5.04 -0.58
CA VAL A 244 -14.16 -3.97 -1.12
C VAL A 244 -13.54 -2.63 -0.74
N ASN A 245 -13.32 -1.75 -1.72
CA ASN A 245 -12.87 -0.38 -1.52
C ASN A 245 -14.05 0.59 -1.29
N GLN A 246 -15.18 0.37 -1.96
CA GLN A 246 -16.36 1.22 -1.85
C GLN A 246 -17.63 0.40 -2.09
N PHE A 247 -18.61 0.55 -1.20
CA PHE A 247 -19.90 -0.13 -1.30
C PHE A 247 -20.92 0.66 -2.13
N PHE A 248 -22.02 0.00 -2.48
CA PHE A 248 -23.16 0.61 -3.13
C PHE A 248 -23.76 1.72 -2.24
N GLY A 249 -24.07 2.87 -2.83
CA GLY A 249 -24.65 4.03 -2.15
C GLY A 249 -23.69 4.88 -1.33
N GLU A 250 -22.41 4.53 -1.23
CA GLU A 250 -21.43 5.36 -0.52
C GLU A 250 -21.10 6.66 -1.26
N ASN A 251 -20.62 7.64 -0.49
CA ASN A 251 -20.22 8.98 -0.95
C ASN A 251 -21.29 9.77 -1.76
N PRO A 252 -22.55 9.86 -1.28
CA PRO A 252 -23.67 10.49 -2.01
C PRO A 252 -23.37 11.90 -2.53
N GLU A 253 -22.61 12.69 -1.77
CA GLU A 253 -22.24 14.05 -2.17
C GLU A 253 -21.35 14.10 -3.41
N SER A 254 -20.47 13.09 -3.59
CA SER A 254 -19.59 12.98 -4.76
C SER A 254 -20.37 12.59 -6.02
N TYR A 255 -21.48 11.86 -5.88
CA TYR A 255 -22.26 11.36 -7.01
C TYR A 255 -23.48 12.22 -7.38
N ARG A 256 -23.88 13.13 -6.49
CA ARG A 256 -24.98 14.08 -6.71
C ARG A 256 -24.87 14.88 -8.02
N PRO A 257 -23.69 15.36 -8.48
CA PRO A 257 -23.55 16.05 -9.77
C PRO A 257 -23.89 15.18 -10.99
N PHE A 258 -23.80 13.86 -10.84
CA PHE A 258 -24.12 12.88 -11.90
C PHE A 258 -25.56 12.36 -11.82
N GLY A 259 -26.37 12.91 -10.90
CA GLY A 259 -27.78 12.54 -10.75
C GLY A 259 -28.01 11.21 -10.04
N LEU A 260 -27.00 10.71 -9.33
CA LEU A 260 -27.07 9.46 -8.57
C LEU A 260 -27.18 9.74 -7.07
N ALA A 261 -27.93 8.90 -6.36
CA ALA A 261 -28.05 8.97 -4.90
C ALA A 261 -26.82 8.48 -4.14
N GLY A 262 -25.80 7.98 -4.84
CA GLY A 262 -24.56 7.44 -4.28
C GLY A 262 -23.86 6.57 -5.33
N HIS A 263 -22.86 5.82 -4.88
CA HIS A 263 -22.12 4.90 -5.73
C HIS A 263 -23.04 3.82 -6.33
N GLU A 264 -22.99 3.60 -7.64
CA GLU A 264 -23.95 2.74 -8.35
C GLU A 264 -23.50 1.28 -8.53
N GLY A 265 -22.50 0.84 -7.77
CA GLY A 265 -21.96 -0.52 -7.84
C GLY A 265 -21.12 -0.88 -6.62
N LEU A 266 -20.20 -1.84 -6.80
CA LEU A 266 -19.15 -2.19 -5.84
C LEU A 266 -17.78 -1.94 -6.47
N ASP A 267 -16.92 -1.24 -5.76
CA ASP A 267 -15.52 -1.09 -6.15
C ASP A 267 -14.70 -2.12 -5.39
N LEU A 268 -14.17 -3.09 -6.11
CA LEU A 268 -13.38 -4.19 -5.56
C LEU A 268 -11.90 -3.89 -5.78
N PHE A 269 -11.08 -4.04 -4.73
CA PHE A 269 -9.66 -3.80 -4.85
C PHE A 269 -9.05 -4.74 -5.88
N ALA A 270 -8.43 -4.16 -6.90
CA ALA A 270 -7.73 -4.91 -7.93
C ALA A 270 -6.55 -4.07 -8.41
N LEU A 271 -5.35 -4.63 -8.30
CA LEU A 271 -4.16 -3.99 -8.86
C LEU A 271 -4.26 -3.94 -10.39
N SER A 272 -3.54 -3.01 -11.01
CA SER A 272 -3.50 -2.92 -12.47
C SER A 272 -2.95 -4.23 -13.03
N GLY A 273 -3.66 -4.82 -14.00
CA GLY A 273 -3.35 -6.12 -14.55
C GLY A 273 -3.87 -7.32 -13.74
N ALA A 274 -4.62 -7.11 -12.64
CA ALA A 274 -5.26 -8.21 -11.91
C ALA A 274 -6.38 -8.85 -12.74
N ASN A 275 -6.60 -10.16 -12.57
CA ASN A 275 -7.60 -10.86 -13.36
C ASN A 275 -9.01 -10.42 -12.96
N VAL A 276 -9.87 -10.26 -13.96
CA VAL A 276 -11.31 -10.05 -13.80
C VAL A 276 -12.05 -11.26 -14.37
N TYR A 277 -12.97 -11.82 -13.58
CA TYR A 277 -13.74 -13.01 -13.91
C TYR A 277 -15.23 -12.71 -14.05
N ALA A 278 -15.92 -13.46 -14.90
CA ALA A 278 -17.36 -13.40 -15.02
C ALA A 278 -18.03 -13.90 -13.73
N ALA A 279 -18.84 -13.05 -13.11
CA ALA A 279 -19.54 -13.35 -11.86
C ALA A 279 -20.66 -14.37 -12.07
N ALA A 280 -21.21 -14.47 -13.28
CA ALA A 280 -22.18 -15.50 -13.65
C ALA A 280 -21.98 -15.89 -15.13
N GLY A 281 -22.48 -17.07 -15.51
CA GLY A 281 -22.51 -17.47 -16.91
C GLY A 281 -23.54 -16.66 -17.69
N GLY A 282 -23.27 -16.37 -18.95
CA GLY A 282 -24.14 -15.52 -19.76
C GLY A 282 -23.57 -15.19 -21.13
N VAL A 283 -24.17 -14.22 -21.81
CA VAL A 283 -23.74 -13.74 -23.13
C VAL A 283 -23.22 -12.33 -22.99
N VAL A 284 -21.99 -12.09 -23.46
CA VAL A 284 -21.36 -10.77 -23.49
C VAL A 284 -22.15 -9.90 -24.46
N THR A 285 -22.78 -8.84 -23.97
CA THR A 285 -23.54 -7.89 -24.78
C THR A 285 -22.68 -6.73 -25.26
N GLN A 286 -21.60 -6.44 -24.55
CA GLN A 286 -20.67 -5.38 -24.91
C GLN A 286 -19.27 -5.68 -24.37
N ALA A 287 -18.25 -5.41 -25.18
CA ALA A 287 -16.84 -5.49 -24.82
C ALA A 287 -16.13 -4.36 -25.58
N SER A 288 -16.06 -3.17 -24.99
CA SER A 288 -15.64 -1.97 -25.71
C SER A 288 -15.20 -0.85 -24.77
N HIS A 289 -14.49 0.12 -25.32
CA HIS A 289 -14.18 1.39 -24.67
C HIS A 289 -14.97 2.51 -25.36
N PRO A 290 -16.22 2.79 -24.94
CA PRO A 290 -16.98 3.88 -25.54
C PRO A 290 -16.31 5.20 -25.20
N GLU A 291 -16.05 6.02 -26.22
CA GLU A 291 -15.30 7.27 -26.09
C GLU A 291 -15.95 8.20 -25.07
N GLY A 292 -15.16 8.64 -24.07
CA GLY A 292 -15.61 9.56 -23.02
C GLY A 292 -16.57 8.97 -21.98
N HIS A 293 -16.85 7.67 -22.00
CA HIS A 293 -17.76 7.05 -21.03
C HIS A 293 -17.09 6.91 -19.63
N PRO A 294 -17.78 7.24 -18.52
CA PRO A 294 -17.19 7.20 -17.17
C PRO A 294 -16.63 5.85 -16.74
N TYR A 295 -17.21 4.74 -17.21
CA TYR A 295 -16.70 3.38 -16.95
C TYR A 295 -15.41 3.02 -17.70
N GLY A 296 -14.96 3.84 -18.66
CA GLY A 296 -13.79 3.50 -19.47
C GLY A 296 -13.99 2.22 -20.28
N LEU A 297 -12.93 1.41 -20.36
CA LEU A 297 -13.00 0.10 -21.01
C LEU A 297 -13.83 -0.85 -20.13
N GLN A 298 -14.85 -1.46 -20.72
CA GLN A 298 -15.86 -2.22 -19.98
C GLN A 298 -16.29 -3.49 -20.70
N VAL A 299 -16.74 -4.45 -19.91
CA VAL A 299 -17.46 -5.65 -20.36
C VAL A 299 -18.86 -5.65 -19.74
N ARG A 300 -19.88 -5.97 -20.55
CA ARG A 300 -21.26 -6.16 -20.09
C ARG A 300 -21.72 -7.54 -20.46
N ILE A 301 -22.34 -8.23 -19.51
CA ILE A 301 -22.79 -9.60 -19.70
C ILE A 301 -24.26 -9.68 -19.31
N ARG A 302 -25.09 -10.19 -20.23
CA ARG A 302 -26.48 -10.56 -19.96
C ARG A 302 -26.52 -11.99 -19.46
N HIS A 303 -27.23 -12.18 -18.37
CA HIS A 303 -27.45 -13.47 -17.73
C HIS A 303 -28.94 -13.77 -17.69
N GLU A 304 -29.24 -15.04 -17.60
CA GLU A 304 -30.59 -15.52 -17.38
C GLU A 304 -30.53 -16.68 -16.39
N ALA A 305 -31.16 -16.51 -15.24
CA ALA A 305 -31.24 -17.55 -14.23
C ALA A 305 -32.69 -17.66 -13.77
N GLN A 306 -33.25 -18.86 -13.92
CA GLN A 306 -34.57 -19.20 -13.39
C GLN A 306 -35.68 -18.23 -13.87
N GLY A 307 -35.59 -17.75 -15.13
CA GLY A 307 -36.55 -16.81 -15.72
C GLY A 307 -36.35 -15.33 -15.34
N VAL A 308 -35.33 -15.00 -14.55
CA VAL A 308 -34.92 -13.63 -14.28
C VAL A 308 -33.76 -13.24 -15.19
N VAL A 309 -33.90 -12.11 -15.88
CA VAL A 309 -32.85 -11.52 -16.70
C VAL A 309 -32.12 -10.46 -15.89
N PHE A 310 -30.80 -10.58 -15.84
CA PHE A 310 -29.94 -9.62 -15.15
C PHE A 310 -28.65 -9.39 -15.92
N HIS A 311 -27.98 -8.29 -15.63
CA HIS A 311 -26.78 -7.85 -16.34
C HIS A 311 -25.71 -7.47 -15.33
N THR A 312 -24.47 -7.87 -15.60
CA THR A 312 -23.29 -7.40 -14.87
C THR A 312 -22.46 -6.49 -15.77
N ILE A 313 -21.89 -5.44 -15.18
CA ILE A 313 -20.99 -4.50 -15.85
C ILE A 313 -19.67 -4.50 -15.10
N TYR A 314 -18.59 -4.75 -15.82
CA TYR A 314 -17.20 -4.74 -15.35
C TYR A 314 -16.52 -3.54 -15.98
N ALA A 315 -16.09 -2.58 -15.16
CA ALA A 315 -15.58 -1.29 -15.61
C ALA A 315 -14.14 -1.04 -15.15
N HIS A 316 -13.53 0.03 -15.70
CA HIS A 316 -12.15 0.45 -15.45
C HIS A 316 -11.08 -0.56 -15.89
N LEU A 317 -11.36 -1.37 -16.91
CA LEU A 317 -10.43 -2.42 -17.37
C LEU A 317 -9.23 -1.85 -18.13
N SER A 318 -8.08 -2.53 -18.11
CA SER A 318 -6.94 -2.25 -19.02
C SER A 318 -7.03 -3.05 -20.32
N GLU A 319 -7.54 -4.27 -20.22
CA GLU A 319 -7.63 -5.20 -21.34
C GLU A 319 -8.89 -6.06 -21.23
N VAL A 320 -9.45 -6.45 -22.38
CA VAL A 320 -10.63 -7.29 -22.48
C VAL A 320 -10.31 -8.51 -23.34
N PHE A 321 -10.63 -9.69 -22.82
CA PHE A 321 -10.35 -10.98 -23.48
C PHE A 321 -11.56 -11.60 -24.17
N VAL A 322 -12.72 -10.94 -24.08
CA VAL A 322 -13.98 -11.40 -24.65
C VAL A 322 -14.53 -10.41 -25.66
N ARG A 323 -15.47 -10.84 -26.49
CA ARG A 323 -16.13 -9.99 -27.50
C ARG A 323 -17.65 -10.07 -27.38
N ALA A 324 -18.35 -9.08 -27.94
CA ALA A 324 -19.80 -9.12 -28.04
C ALA A 324 -20.28 -10.43 -28.68
N ASP A 325 -21.43 -10.91 -28.22
CA ASP A 325 -22.08 -12.18 -28.55
C ASP A 325 -21.33 -13.45 -28.09
N GLN A 326 -20.20 -13.32 -27.39
CA GLN A 326 -19.51 -14.47 -26.79
C GLN A 326 -20.29 -14.99 -25.58
N THR A 327 -20.49 -16.31 -25.50
CA THR A 327 -20.99 -16.97 -24.28
C THR A 327 -19.83 -17.23 -23.34
N VAL A 328 -20.01 -16.92 -22.05
CA VAL A 328 -19.03 -17.17 -21.00
C VAL A 328 -19.64 -17.96 -19.85
N VAL A 329 -18.81 -18.67 -19.10
CA VAL A 329 -19.23 -19.37 -17.86
C VAL A 329 -18.82 -18.57 -16.61
N ALA A 330 -19.50 -18.83 -15.48
CA ALA A 330 -19.12 -18.21 -14.22
C ALA A 330 -17.68 -18.60 -13.82
N GLY A 331 -16.85 -17.62 -13.45
CA GLY A 331 -15.42 -17.79 -13.16
C GLY A 331 -14.51 -17.72 -14.39
N GLU A 332 -15.05 -17.59 -15.60
CA GLU A 332 -14.23 -17.39 -16.80
C GLU A 332 -13.53 -16.03 -16.75
N ARG A 333 -12.24 -16.00 -17.09
CA ARG A 333 -11.48 -14.74 -17.12
C ARG A 333 -11.90 -13.91 -18.34
N ILE A 334 -12.37 -12.70 -18.09
CA ILE A 334 -12.93 -11.81 -19.12
C ILE A 334 -12.08 -10.58 -19.43
N GLY A 335 -11.13 -10.23 -18.57
CA GLY A 335 -10.25 -9.08 -18.78
C GLY A 335 -9.29 -8.87 -17.62
N LEU A 336 -8.66 -7.70 -17.61
CA LEU A 336 -7.74 -7.24 -16.57
C LEU A 336 -8.20 -5.91 -15.98
N ALA A 337 -8.15 -5.77 -14.65
CA ALA A 337 -8.50 -4.54 -13.95
C ALA A 337 -7.44 -3.45 -14.16
N ASP A 338 -7.85 -2.19 -14.09
CA ASP A 338 -6.97 -1.02 -14.14
C ASP A 338 -7.72 0.25 -13.67
N ASN A 339 -7.49 1.39 -14.33
CA ASN A 339 -7.98 2.70 -13.95
C ASN A 339 -8.51 3.51 -15.16
N THR A 340 -9.10 2.86 -16.17
CA THR A 340 -9.61 3.57 -17.36
C THR A 340 -10.94 4.29 -17.08
N GLY A 341 -11.20 5.41 -17.75
CA GLY A 341 -12.41 6.21 -17.50
C GLY A 341 -12.28 7.14 -16.29
N ASN A 342 -13.38 7.37 -15.58
CA ASN A 342 -13.43 8.25 -14.42
C ASN A 342 -13.15 7.46 -13.12
N SER A 343 -11.87 7.19 -12.86
CA SER A 343 -11.41 6.45 -11.69
C SER A 343 -10.13 7.06 -11.10
N PHE A 344 -10.02 7.04 -9.77
CA PHE A 344 -8.91 7.67 -9.02
C PHE A 344 -7.74 6.74 -8.71
N GLY A 345 -7.91 5.43 -8.92
CA GLY A 345 -6.87 4.42 -8.71
C GLY A 345 -7.35 3.04 -9.16
N SER A 346 -6.42 2.11 -9.36
CA SER A 346 -6.75 0.79 -9.93
C SER A 346 -7.73 0.01 -9.05
N HIS A 347 -8.83 -0.45 -9.65
CA HIS A 347 -9.84 -1.32 -9.03
C HIS A 347 -10.75 -1.93 -10.11
N LEU A 348 -11.62 -2.86 -9.72
CA LEU A 348 -12.76 -3.28 -10.54
C LEU A 348 -14.03 -2.60 -10.03
N HIS A 349 -14.70 -1.83 -10.88
CA HIS A 349 -16.07 -1.41 -10.61
C HIS A 349 -17.06 -2.45 -11.17
N LEU A 350 -17.91 -2.99 -10.29
CA LEU A 350 -18.94 -3.97 -10.62
C LEU A 350 -20.33 -3.38 -10.41
N THR A 351 -21.11 -3.22 -11.48
CA THR A 351 -22.54 -2.88 -11.42
C THR A 351 -23.40 -4.13 -11.64
N LEU A 352 -24.50 -4.26 -10.88
CA LEU A 352 -25.54 -5.26 -11.11
C LEU A 352 -26.84 -4.57 -11.54
N LYS A 353 -27.43 -5.06 -12.63
CA LYS A 353 -28.76 -4.65 -13.10
C LYS A 353 -29.71 -5.83 -13.18
N ILE A 354 -30.89 -5.73 -12.58
CA ILE A 354 -31.95 -6.75 -12.70
C ILE A 354 -33.13 -6.14 -13.46
N GLU A 355 -33.58 -6.78 -14.52
CA GLU A 355 -34.71 -6.29 -15.32
C GLU A 355 -35.99 -6.26 -14.48
N GLY A 356 -36.75 -5.17 -14.59
CA GLY A 356 -37.98 -4.96 -13.82
C GLY A 356 -37.78 -4.49 -12.37
N GLN A 357 -36.54 -4.30 -11.90
CA GLN A 357 -36.24 -3.72 -10.59
C GLN A 357 -35.97 -2.21 -10.67
N GLN A 358 -36.22 -1.51 -9.56
CA GLN A 358 -35.95 -0.08 -9.44
C GLN A 358 -35.43 0.25 -8.04
N THR A 359 -34.22 0.81 -7.96
CA THR A 359 -33.68 1.37 -6.72
C THR A 359 -33.89 2.88 -6.72
N PRO A 360 -34.46 3.49 -5.66
CA PRO A 360 -34.66 4.94 -5.61
C PRO A 360 -33.34 5.70 -5.77
N GLY A 361 -33.30 6.68 -6.67
CA GLY A 361 -32.12 7.52 -6.91
C GLY A 361 -31.05 6.91 -7.81
N TYR A 362 -31.35 5.79 -8.49
CA TYR A 362 -30.47 5.15 -9.47
C TYR A 362 -31.19 4.89 -10.81
N PRO A 363 -30.44 4.78 -11.92
CA PRO A 363 -30.98 4.32 -13.21
C PRO A 363 -31.75 3.01 -13.12
N ALA A 364 -32.70 2.82 -14.03
CA ALA A 364 -33.56 1.64 -14.05
C ALA A 364 -32.77 0.33 -14.05
N GLY A 365 -33.21 -0.62 -13.22
CA GLY A 365 -32.62 -1.94 -13.04
C GLY A 365 -31.42 -1.99 -12.10
N ILE A 366 -30.72 -0.88 -11.79
CA ILE A 366 -29.55 -0.92 -10.90
C ILE A 366 -29.98 -1.32 -9.49
N VAL A 367 -29.28 -2.29 -8.92
CA VAL A 367 -29.47 -2.79 -7.55
C VAL A 367 -28.11 -2.99 -6.89
N ASP A 368 -28.10 -3.04 -5.55
CA ASP A 368 -26.91 -3.38 -4.78
C ASP A 368 -26.40 -4.79 -5.15
N PRO A 369 -25.15 -4.94 -5.64
CA PRO A 369 -24.57 -6.25 -5.95
C PRO A 369 -24.20 -7.06 -4.70
N TRP A 370 -23.97 -6.42 -3.55
CA TRP A 370 -23.42 -7.05 -2.34
C TRP A 370 -24.22 -8.27 -1.85
N PRO A 371 -25.56 -8.23 -1.77
CA PRO A 371 -26.36 -9.36 -1.31
C PRO A 371 -26.23 -10.62 -2.17
N TYR A 372 -25.84 -10.47 -3.44
CA TYR A 372 -25.69 -11.57 -4.39
C TYR A 372 -24.25 -12.09 -4.47
N LEU A 373 -23.30 -11.34 -3.88
CA LEU A 373 -21.86 -11.55 -4.01
C LEU A 373 -21.18 -11.94 -2.69
N GLN A 374 -21.68 -11.47 -1.55
CA GLN A 374 -21.06 -11.63 -0.22
C GLN A 374 -20.87 -13.10 0.20
N ASP A 375 -21.79 -13.96 -0.23
CA ASP A 375 -21.78 -15.40 0.07
C ASP A 375 -21.15 -16.23 -1.06
N SER A 376 -20.53 -15.57 -2.05
CA SER A 376 -19.74 -16.28 -3.05
C SER A 376 -18.72 -17.14 -2.29
N PRO A 377 -18.60 -18.44 -2.60
CA PRO A 377 -17.49 -19.22 -2.07
C PRO A 377 -16.20 -18.44 -2.39
N PRO A 378 -15.26 -18.32 -1.43
CA PRO A 378 -13.98 -17.71 -1.73
C PRO A 378 -13.44 -18.39 -2.98
N VAL A 379 -12.91 -17.61 -3.92
CA VAL A 379 -12.23 -18.16 -5.12
C VAL A 379 -11.33 -19.27 -4.58
N GLU A 380 -11.60 -20.53 -4.95
CA GLU A 380 -11.00 -21.68 -4.26
C GLU A 380 -9.52 -21.40 -4.06
N PRO A 381 -9.08 -21.14 -2.81
CA PRO A 381 -7.70 -20.84 -2.57
C PRO A 381 -6.98 -22.13 -2.91
N VAL A 382 -5.97 -21.99 -3.77
CA VAL A 382 -5.01 -23.05 -4.02
C VAL A 382 -4.42 -23.46 -2.66
N GLU A 383 -4.96 -24.55 -2.09
CA GLU A 383 -4.53 -25.35 -0.92
C GLU A 383 -3.93 -24.60 0.28
N ASN A 384 -4.62 -24.52 1.43
CA ASN A 384 -4.06 -24.27 2.79
C ASN A 384 -2.68 -23.62 2.83
N LEU A 385 -2.59 -22.43 2.24
CA LEU A 385 -1.35 -21.72 2.19
C LEU A 385 -1.26 -20.86 3.46
N PRO A 386 -0.16 -20.95 4.21
CA PRO A 386 0.03 -20.16 5.40
C PRO A 386 -0.13 -18.65 5.10
N LEU A 387 -0.43 -17.85 6.11
CA LEU A 387 -0.57 -16.39 5.95
C LEU A 387 0.69 -15.77 5.30
N PRO A 388 0.55 -14.66 4.55
CA PRO A 388 1.69 -13.92 4.03
C PRO A 388 2.72 -13.64 5.12
N SER A 389 3.95 -14.10 4.90
CA SER A 389 5.00 -14.01 5.92
C SER A 389 5.58 -12.60 6.05
N GLY A 390 5.07 -11.62 5.29
CA GLY A 390 5.64 -10.27 5.16
C GLY A 390 7.03 -10.24 4.49
N VAL A 391 7.52 -11.39 4.00
CA VAL A 391 8.81 -11.53 3.34
C VAL A 391 8.57 -11.63 1.83
N SER A 392 9.29 -10.83 1.04
CA SER A 392 9.27 -10.93 -0.41
C SER A 392 10.55 -11.59 -0.88
N VAL A 393 10.43 -12.56 -1.77
CA VAL A 393 11.58 -13.21 -2.41
C VAL A 393 11.49 -13.05 -3.92
N PHE A 394 12.61 -13.21 -4.61
CA PHE A 394 12.73 -13.11 -6.05
C PHE A 394 13.39 -14.36 -6.58
N THR A 395 12.88 -14.91 -7.68
CA THR A 395 13.53 -16.05 -8.34
C THR A 395 14.89 -15.63 -8.89
N THR A 396 15.94 -16.43 -8.68
CA THR A 396 17.28 -16.15 -9.21
C THR A 396 17.48 -16.73 -10.60
N VAL A 397 16.73 -17.78 -10.94
CA VAL A 397 16.66 -18.45 -12.24
C VAL A 397 15.21 -18.71 -12.61
N GLU A 398 14.97 -19.16 -13.83
CA GLU A 398 13.64 -19.68 -14.18
C GLU A 398 13.34 -20.93 -13.35
N LEU A 399 12.13 -21.02 -12.79
CA LEU A 399 11.78 -22.03 -11.81
C LEU A 399 10.33 -22.50 -11.94
N ASN A 400 10.12 -23.80 -11.79
CA ASN A 400 8.79 -24.39 -11.70
C ASN A 400 8.13 -24.07 -10.35
N LEU A 401 6.99 -23.36 -10.39
CA LEU A 401 6.03 -23.30 -9.29
C LEU A 401 5.28 -24.62 -9.23
N ARG A 402 5.36 -25.32 -8.10
CA ARG A 402 4.80 -26.67 -7.95
C ARG A 402 3.62 -26.73 -7.00
N ALA A 403 2.79 -27.75 -7.16
CA ALA A 403 1.65 -28.01 -6.28
C ALA A 403 2.06 -28.37 -4.85
N ALA A 404 3.20 -29.05 -4.67
CA ALA A 404 3.72 -29.47 -3.37
C ALA A 404 5.26 -29.36 -3.33
N PRO A 405 5.89 -29.39 -2.14
CA PRO A 405 7.35 -29.48 -2.01
C PRO A 405 7.89 -30.77 -2.67
N GLY A 406 8.81 -30.63 -3.62
CA GLY A 406 9.52 -31.76 -4.23
C GLY A 406 9.59 -31.68 -5.75
N THR A 407 10.64 -32.26 -6.34
CA THR A 407 10.86 -32.25 -7.79
C THR A 407 9.89 -33.14 -8.57
N GLY A 408 9.23 -34.09 -7.89
CA GLY A 408 8.19 -34.95 -8.46
C GLY A 408 6.77 -34.38 -8.40
N ALA A 409 6.55 -33.23 -7.76
CA ALA A 409 5.23 -32.62 -7.65
C ALA A 409 4.79 -31.95 -8.96
N GLU A 410 3.47 -31.88 -9.22
CA GLU A 410 2.90 -31.26 -10.42
C GLU A 410 3.39 -29.81 -10.61
N ILE A 411 3.74 -29.45 -11.84
CA ILE A 411 4.17 -28.10 -12.20
C ILE A 411 2.92 -27.27 -12.52
N ARG A 412 2.66 -26.24 -11.70
CA ARG A 412 1.51 -25.33 -11.85
C ARG A 412 1.83 -24.14 -12.75
N ALA A 413 3.06 -23.67 -12.74
CA ALA A 413 3.53 -22.59 -13.60
C ALA A 413 5.05 -22.62 -13.73
N LEU A 414 5.55 -22.02 -14.81
CA LEU A 414 6.95 -21.68 -14.97
C LEU A 414 7.12 -20.21 -14.61
N LEU A 415 8.00 -19.92 -13.65
CA LEU A 415 8.27 -18.58 -13.16
C LEU A 415 9.57 -18.08 -13.81
N PRO A 416 9.58 -16.90 -14.46
CA PRO A 416 10.80 -16.35 -15.01
C PRO A 416 11.77 -15.97 -13.89
N ALA A 417 13.06 -15.79 -14.22
CA ALA A 417 14.02 -15.25 -13.27
C ALA A 417 13.69 -13.78 -12.93
N GLY A 418 13.81 -13.40 -11.67
CA GLY A 418 13.45 -12.07 -11.16
C GLY A 418 11.98 -11.91 -10.78
N GLU A 419 11.15 -12.94 -10.91
CA GLU A 419 9.74 -12.93 -10.49
C GLU A 419 9.65 -12.65 -8.99
N ARG A 420 8.88 -11.63 -8.61
CA ARG A 420 8.62 -11.32 -7.21
C ARG A 420 7.56 -12.26 -6.67
N LEU A 421 7.92 -12.93 -5.59
CA LEU A 421 7.11 -13.92 -4.90
C LEU A 421 6.87 -13.47 -3.46
N MET A 422 5.62 -13.46 -3.05
CA MET A 422 5.25 -13.30 -1.66
C MET A 422 5.42 -14.66 -0.98
N THR A 423 6.26 -14.77 0.04
CA THR A 423 6.38 -16.01 0.81
C THR A 423 5.26 -16.13 1.84
N LEU A 424 4.94 -17.36 2.18
CA LEU A 424 3.79 -17.74 2.99
C LEU A 424 4.31 -18.56 4.18
N GLY A 425 3.92 -18.19 5.40
CA GLY A 425 4.31 -18.85 6.65
C GLY A 425 4.88 -17.90 7.70
N GLU A 426 5.50 -18.45 8.74
CA GLU A 426 6.14 -17.65 9.78
C GLU A 426 7.42 -16.98 9.23
N ALA A 427 7.52 -15.66 9.38
CA ALA A 427 8.63 -14.87 8.83
C ALA A 427 10.04 -15.36 9.23
N PRO A 428 10.30 -15.78 10.50
CA PRO A 428 11.60 -16.30 10.90
C PRO A 428 11.96 -17.62 10.21
N GLU A 429 10.98 -18.52 10.06
CA GLU A 429 11.18 -19.83 9.42
C GLU A 429 11.44 -19.69 7.92
N VAL A 430 10.66 -18.81 7.27
CA VAL A 430 10.85 -18.44 5.88
C VAL A 430 12.26 -17.85 5.68
N ARG A 431 12.66 -16.85 6.48
CA ARG A 431 14.00 -16.22 6.38
C ARG A 431 15.13 -17.24 6.53
N GLY A 432 14.95 -18.24 7.38
CA GLY A 432 15.91 -19.33 7.57
C GLY A 432 16.10 -20.21 6.33
N LYS A 433 15.03 -20.49 5.57
CA LYS A 433 15.06 -21.42 4.42
C LYS A 433 15.58 -20.81 3.11
N ILE A 434 15.47 -19.50 2.94
CA ILE A 434 15.83 -18.82 1.67
C ILE A 434 17.31 -19.08 1.33
N GLY A 435 17.57 -19.53 0.10
CA GLY A 435 18.91 -19.86 -0.40
C GLY A 435 19.41 -21.26 -0.01
N GLN A 436 18.70 -22.02 0.84
CA GLN A 436 19.15 -23.34 1.29
C GLN A 436 18.87 -24.45 0.25
N GLU A 437 19.83 -25.36 0.11
CA GLU A 437 19.70 -26.55 -0.72
C GLU A 437 18.74 -27.57 -0.09
N GLY A 438 17.84 -28.15 -0.89
CA GLY A 438 16.84 -29.13 -0.43
C GLY A 438 15.60 -28.53 0.26
N ALA A 439 15.64 -27.25 0.66
CA ALA A 439 14.50 -26.55 1.26
C ALA A 439 13.50 -26.05 0.21
N TRP A 440 12.24 -25.89 0.61
CA TRP A 440 11.13 -25.41 -0.22
C TRP A 440 10.40 -24.28 0.50
N LEU A 441 9.93 -23.31 -0.29
CA LEU A 441 9.17 -22.16 0.20
C LEU A 441 7.79 -22.17 -0.44
N ALA A 442 6.77 -21.99 0.41
CA ALA A 442 5.43 -21.67 -0.01
C ALA A 442 5.38 -20.21 -0.47
N VAL A 443 4.88 -19.97 -1.67
CA VAL A 443 4.89 -18.65 -2.30
C VAL A 443 3.61 -18.38 -3.10
N GLN A 444 3.32 -17.10 -3.27
CA GLN A 444 2.30 -16.59 -4.18
C GLN A 444 2.93 -15.60 -5.15
N THR A 445 2.65 -15.76 -6.44
CA THR A 445 3.07 -14.80 -7.49
C THR A 445 2.26 -13.51 -7.37
N ALA A 446 2.70 -12.45 -8.05
CA ALA A 446 1.94 -11.20 -8.14
C ALA A 446 0.55 -11.41 -8.80
N SER A 447 0.42 -12.43 -9.64
CA SER A 447 -0.83 -12.84 -10.29
C SER A 447 -1.72 -13.73 -9.43
N GLY A 448 -1.43 -13.87 -8.12
CA GLY A 448 -2.22 -14.65 -7.18
C GLY A 448 -2.01 -16.17 -7.25
N LYS A 449 -1.18 -16.69 -8.17
CA LYS A 449 -0.92 -18.12 -8.30
C LYS A 449 -0.03 -18.59 -7.17
N ALA A 450 -0.40 -19.70 -6.56
CA ALA A 450 0.17 -20.11 -5.29
C ALA A 450 0.71 -21.54 -5.37
N GLY A 451 1.81 -21.81 -4.67
CA GLY A 451 2.50 -23.09 -4.74
C GLY A 451 3.87 -23.07 -4.07
N PHE A 452 4.70 -24.04 -4.41
CA PHE A 452 6.01 -24.25 -3.79
C PHE A 452 7.15 -24.06 -4.78
N VAL A 453 8.20 -23.39 -4.32
CA VAL A 453 9.43 -23.15 -5.07
C VAL A 453 10.62 -23.66 -4.27
N ALA A 454 11.66 -24.14 -4.95
CA ALA A 454 12.88 -24.56 -4.28
C ALA A 454 13.63 -23.34 -3.72
N ALA A 455 13.90 -23.36 -2.41
CA ALA A 455 14.40 -22.19 -1.69
C ALA A 455 15.80 -21.75 -2.14
N ARG A 456 16.63 -22.70 -2.63
CA ARG A 456 17.97 -22.45 -3.22
C ARG A 456 17.96 -21.49 -4.42
N TYR A 457 16.82 -21.31 -5.07
CA TYR A 457 16.69 -20.51 -6.29
C TYR A 457 15.85 -19.25 -6.08
N VAL A 458 15.66 -18.82 -4.83
CA VAL A 458 15.01 -17.55 -4.51
C VAL A 458 15.83 -16.77 -3.48
N GLN A 459 15.72 -15.44 -3.52
CA GLN A 459 16.46 -14.50 -2.67
C GLN A 459 15.54 -13.42 -2.10
N ASN A 460 15.72 -12.98 -0.86
CA ASN A 460 15.01 -11.82 -0.29
C ASN A 460 15.84 -10.54 -0.44
N LEU A 461 15.20 -9.40 -0.74
CA LEU A 461 15.87 -8.08 -0.76
C LEU A 461 16.35 -7.63 0.64
N ASP A 462 15.75 -8.14 1.72
CA ASP A 462 16.22 -7.98 3.10
C ASP A 462 17.24 -9.03 3.52
N GLN A 463 17.46 -10.09 2.74
CA GLN A 463 18.60 -10.96 3.00
C GLN A 463 19.84 -10.13 2.71
N SER A 464 20.84 -10.26 3.58
CA SER A 464 22.21 -9.91 3.24
C SER A 464 22.63 -10.83 2.10
N LEU A 465 22.27 -10.48 0.86
CA LEU A 465 23.10 -10.84 -0.27
C LEU A 465 24.44 -10.19 0.05
N PRO A 466 25.52 -10.97 0.28
CA PRO A 466 26.84 -10.37 0.38
C PRO A 466 27.00 -9.48 -0.87
N PRO A 467 27.55 -8.27 -0.74
CA PRO A 467 27.80 -7.43 -1.91
C PRO A 467 28.51 -8.31 -2.95
N GLY A 468 27.86 -8.54 -4.09
CA GLY A 468 28.53 -9.24 -5.17
C GLY A 468 29.71 -8.37 -5.60
N ASP A 469 30.82 -8.99 -6.00
CA ASP A 469 31.99 -8.26 -6.49
C ASP A 469 31.71 -7.48 -7.80
N LEU A 470 30.49 -7.57 -8.33
CA LEU A 470 30.03 -6.93 -9.55
C LEU A 470 29.41 -5.57 -9.25
N VAL A 471 30.09 -4.51 -9.68
CA VAL A 471 29.56 -3.13 -9.67
C VAL A 471 29.20 -2.72 -11.10
N VAL A 472 28.02 -2.11 -11.26
CA VAL A 472 27.54 -1.58 -12.54
C VAL A 472 27.18 -0.10 -12.42
N TYR A 473 27.12 0.59 -13.56
CA TYR A 473 26.85 2.01 -13.67
C TYR A 473 25.71 2.27 -14.65
N PRO A 474 24.78 3.20 -14.34
CA PRO A 474 23.75 3.65 -15.27
C PRO A 474 24.30 4.24 -16.58
N VAL A 475 23.61 3.97 -17.68
CA VAL A 475 23.80 4.63 -18.97
C VAL A 475 22.88 5.84 -18.98
N GLY A 476 23.41 6.99 -18.54
CA GLY A 476 22.63 8.22 -18.37
C GLY A 476 21.79 8.20 -17.08
N SER A 477 20.58 8.75 -17.14
CA SER A 477 19.65 8.75 -16.00
C SER A 477 18.75 7.52 -16.02
N VAL A 478 18.83 6.69 -14.97
CA VAL A 478 18.09 5.43 -14.88
C VAL A 478 17.25 5.41 -13.61
N ASN A 479 16.01 4.97 -13.72
CA ASN A 479 15.13 4.80 -12.57
C ASN A 479 15.50 3.52 -11.81
N LEU A 480 15.86 3.68 -10.54
CA LEU A 480 15.86 2.60 -9.56
C LEU A 480 14.41 2.31 -9.19
N ARG A 481 13.95 1.08 -9.37
CA ARG A 481 12.56 0.69 -9.18
C ARG A 481 12.37 -0.35 -8.10
N ALA A 482 11.17 -0.42 -7.55
CA ALA A 482 10.82 -1.44 -6.56
C ALA A 482 10.80 -2.87 -7.12
N GLY A 483 10.80 -3.05 -8.45
CA GLY A 483 10.77 -4.36 -9.11
C GLY A 483 11.29 -4.33 -10.55
N PRO A 484 11.53 -5.51 -11.16
CA PRO A 484 12.13 -5.67 -12.48
C PRO A 484 11.14 -5.44 -13.64
N SER A 485 10.49 -4.27 -13.65
CA SER A 485 9.65 -3.81 -14.77
C SER A 485 9.50 -2.29 -14.74
N GLN A 486 9.16 -1.70 -15.88
CA GLN A 486 8.88 -0.27 -15.99
C GLN A 486 7.59 0.15 -15.27
N SER A 487 6.72 -0.80 -14.91
CA SER A 487 5.46 -0.57 -14.17
C SER A 487 5.66 -0.40 -12.66
N PHE A 488 6.82 -0.75 -12.10
CA PHE A 488 7.09 -0.60 -10.67
C PHE A 488 7.43 0.84 -10.29
N GLU A 489 7.08 1.23 -9.06
CA GLU A 489 7.38 2.54 -8.49
C GLU A 489 8.86 2.90 -8.63
N VAL A 490 9.12 4.18 -8.96
CA VAL A 490 10.47 4.74 -9.01
C VAL A 490 10.89 5.12 -7.59
N LEU A 491 11.84 4.39 -7.04
CA LEU A 491 12.42 4.63 -5.71
C LEU A 491 13.43 5.77 -5.74
N ALA A 492 14.20 5.88 -6.83
CA ALA A 492 15.17 6.96 -7.04
C ALA A 492 15.49 7.10 -8.54
N THR A 493 16.01 8.25 -8.93
CA THR A 493 16.65 8.44 -10.24
C THR A 493 18.16 8.44 -10.03
N LEU A 494 18.86 7.54 -10.71
CA LEU A 494 20.29 7.33 -10.62
C LEU A 494 20.99 8.02 -11.79
N GLY A 495 22.11 8.67 -11.50
CA GLY A 495 23.01 9.25 -12.49
C GLY A 495 24.04 8.25 -13.00
N SER A 496 24.67 8.57 -14.13
CA SER A 496 25.66 7.71 -14.80
C SER A 496 26.94 7.45 -13.99
N MET A 497 27.14 8.18 -12.88
CA MET A 497 28.28 8.04 -11.99
C MET A 497 27.94 7.30 -10.69
N ASP A 498 26.67 6.94 -10.47
CA ASP A 498 26.24 6.28 -9.24
C ASP A 498 26.64 4.80 -9.31
N PRO A 499 27.55 4.32 -8.44
CA PRO A 499 27.96 2.93 -8.45
C PRO A 499 26.85 2.07 -7.82
N LEU A 500 26.53 0.98 -8.50
CA LEU A 500 25.48 0.05 -8.11
C LEU A 500 26.09 -1.31 -7.83
N GLY A 501 26.10 -1.73 -6.57
CA GLY A 501 26.47 -3.09 -6.19
C GLY A 501 25.39 -4.06 -6.66
N VAL A 502 25.73 -4.95 -7.59
CA VAL A 502 24.79 -5.96 -8.11
C VAL A 502 24.63 -7.06 -7.08
N LEU A 503 23.39 -7.38 -6.77
CA LEU A 503 23.04 -8.35 -5.74
C LEU A 503 22.83 -9.73 -6.36
N GLY A 504 23.35 -10.80 -5.74
CA GLY A 504 23.25 -12.18 -6.24
C GLY A 504 24.53 -12.70 -6.90
N GLU A 505 24.44 -13.85 -7.58
CA GLU A 505 25.61 -14.53 -8.16
C GLU A 505 26.19 -13.78 -9.36
N SER A 506 27.41 -13.26 -9.22
CA SER A 506 28.06 -12.37 -10.19
C SER A 506 28.09 -12.93 -11.63
N ALA A 507 28.27 -14.24 -11.80
CA ALA A 507 28.32 -14.87 -13.13
C ALA A 507 26.97 -14.87 -13.87
N LEU A 508 25.88 -15.12 -13.13
CA LEU A 508 24.51 -15.12 -13.68
C LEU A 508 24.04 -13.69 -13.97
N MET A 509 24.36 -12.75 -13.08
CA MET A 509 23.97 -11.35 -13.24
C MET A 509 24.78 -10.67 -14.36
N LEU A 510 26.07 -11.03 -14.50
CA LEU A 510 26.91 -10.60 -15.61
C LEU A 510 26.30 -10.97 -16.97
N ALA A 511 25.69 -12.16 -17.09
CA ALA A 511 25.06 -12.60 -18.31
C ALA A 511 23.80 -11.80 -18.71
N ARG A 512 23.28 -10.95 -17.81
CA ARG A 512 22.09 -10.10 -18.03
C ARG A 512 22.45 -8.64 -18.35
N VAL A 513 23.61 -8.16 -17.89
CA VAL A 513 24.08 -6.78 -18.14
C VAL A 513 24.05 -6.47 -19.64
N GLY A 514 23.44 -5.34 -20.01
CA GLY A 514 23.30 -4.89 -21.39
C GLY A 514 22.19 -5.56 -22.20
N LYS A 515 21.50 -6.59 -21.69
CA LYS A 515 20.45 -7.30 -22.44
C LYS A 515 19.10 -6.58 -22.36
N PRO A 516 18.38 -6.44 -23.48
CA PRO A 516 17.03 -5.87 -23.50
C PRO A 516 16.06 -6.73 -22.67
N ALA A 517 15.08 -6.09 -22.03
CA ALA A 517 14.05 -6.70 -21.17
C ALA A 517 14.55 -7.42 -19.90
N GLU A 518 15.86 -7.49 -19.66
CA GLU A 518 16.47 -8.03 -18.44
C GLU A 518 16.60 -6.97 -17.34
N TRP A 519 16.59 -7.39 -16.08
CA TRP A 519 16.69 -6.48 -14.93
C TRP A 519 17.73 -6.98 -13.92
N LEU A 520 18.43 -6.03 -13.30
CA LEU A 520 19.43 -6.30 -12.27
C LEU A 520 18.96 -5.79 -10.91
N PRO A 521 19.01 -6.64 -9.88
CA PRO A 521 18.86 -6.19 -8.50
C PRO A 521 20.16 -5.51 -8.07
N VAL A 522 20.05 -4.31 -7.51
CA VAL A 522 21.19 -3.44 -7.18
C VAL A 522 21.02 -2.75 -5.84
N GLN A 523 22.15 -2.35 -5.25
CA GLN A 523 22.24 -1.52 -4.06
C GLN A 523 23.11 -0.28 -4.35
N THR A 524 22.61 0.90 -4.01
CA THR A 524 23.35 2.16 -4.06
C THR A 524 24.30 2.32 -2.86
N GLU A 525 25.24 3.26 -2.91
CA GLU A 525 26.18 3.53 -1.81
C GLU A 525 25.51 3.92 -0.48
N ASN A 526 24.37 4.63 -0.53
CA ASN A 526 23.60 4.97 0.66
C ASN A 526 22.73 3.80 1.17
N GLY A 527 22.88 2.62 0.59
CA GLY A 527 22.25 1.38 1.04
C GLY A 527 20.85 1.13 0.46
N LEU A 528 20.32 2.03 -0.38
CA LEU A 528 19.01 1.88 -1.02
C LEU A 528 19.05 0.75 -2.05
N ARG A 529 18.11 -0.20 -1.92
CA ARG A 529 18.03 -1.39 -2.78
C ARG A 529 16.85 -1.30 -3.74
N GLY A 530 17.04 -1.80 -4.96
CA GLY A 530 16.00 -1.83 -5.97
C GLY A 530 16.45 -2.54 -7.24
N TRP A 531 15.72 -2.32 -8.32
CA TRP A 531 15.95 -2.93 -9.62
C TRP A 531 16.23 -1.87 -10.67
N VAL A 532 17.19 -2.15 -11.54
CA VAL A 532 17.51 -1.32 -12.70
C VAL A 532 17.43 -2.15 -13.96
N ALA A 533 16.99 -1.52 -15.06
CA ALA A 533 16.97 -2.14 -16.37
C ALA A 533 18.40 -2.54 -16.78
N ALA A 534 18.63 -3.82 -17.04
CA ALA A 534 19.95 -4.35 -17.33
C ALA A 534 20.54 -3.77 -18.63
N TRP A 535 19.69 -3.42 -19.60
CA TRP A 535 20.10 -2.72 -20.84
C TRP A 535 20.48 -1.25 -20.65
N LEU A 536 20.20 -0.67 -19.48
CA LEU A 536 20.57 0.71 -19.14
C LEU A 536 21.72 0.76 -18.12
N VAL A 537 22.44 -0.34 -17.91
CA VAL A 537 23.59 -0.39 -17.02
C VAL A 537 24.75 -1.13 -17.67
N HIS A 538 25.96 -0.76 -17.28
CA HIS A 538 27.20 -1.33 -17.82
C HIS A 538 28.21 -1.60 -16.71
N ARG A 539 29.15 -2.51 -16.94
CA ARG A 539 30.27 -2.72 -16.02
C ARG A 539 31.26 -1.58 -16.11
N THR A 540 31.96 -1.33 -15.00
CA THR A 540 33.30 -0.77 -15.09
C THR A 540 34.19 -1.72 -15.89
N GLY A 541 34.49 -1.35 -17.14
CA GLY A 541 35.49 -2.02 -17.98
C GLY A 541 35.00 -3.09 -18.98
N GLN A 542 33.69 -3.30 -19.20
CA GLN A 542 33.21 -4.12 -20.34
C GLN A 542 32.04 -3.46 -21.06
N TRP A 543 32.20 -3.35 -22.38
CA TRP A 543 31.37 -2.63 -23.33
C TRP A 543 30.96 -3.62 -24.44
N LEU A 544 29.96 -3.29 -25.28
CA LEU A 544 29.93 -3.89 -26.63
C LEU A 544 31.36 -3.78 -27.18
N PRO A 545 31.96 -4.86 -27.73
CA PRO A 545 33.27 -4.71 -28.32
C PRO A 545 33.18 -3.56 -29.31
N ALA A 546 34.08 -2.57 -29.17
CA ALA A 546 34.17 -1.49 -30.14
C ALA A 546 34.13 -2.16 -31.51
N SER A 547 33.28 -1.68 -32.41
CA SER A 547 33.02 -2.37 -33.68
C SER A 547 34.23 -2.38 -34.63
N GLY A 548 35.42 -2.08 -34.11
CA GLY A 548 36.66 -1.77 -34.82
C GLY A 548 36.63 -0.38 -35.46
N LEU A 549 35.47 0.28 -35.47
CA LEU A 549 35.28 1.56 -36.12
C LEU A 549 35.60 2.71 -35.17
N VAL A 550 36.57 3.53 -35.58
CA VAL A 550 36.89 4.80 -34.93
C VAL A 550 36.39 5.93 -35.82
N VAL A 551 35.71 6.88 -35.21
CA VAL A 551 35.20 8.09 -35.86
C VAL A 551 35.78 9.32 -35.19
N TYR A 552 35.78 10.43 -35.91
CA TYR A 552 36.33 11.70 -35.47
C TYR A 552 35.28 12.79 -35.69
N PRO A 553 35.13 13.74 -34.76
CA PRO A 553 34.36 14.95 -35.04
C PRO A 553 34.97 15.74 -36.20
N ALA A 554 34.12 16.33 -37.05
CA ALA A 554 34.57 17.28 -38.07
C ALA A 554 34.98 18.65 -37.46
N GLY A 555 34.61 18.91 -36.21
CA GLY A 555 34.87 20.13 -35.44
C GLY A 555 34.42 19.97 -33.98
N ALA A 556 34.19 21.07 -33.26
CA ALA A 556 33.66 21.00 -31.89
C ALA A 556 32.20 20.49 -31.89
N VAL A 557 31.92 19.40 -31.17
CA VAL A 557 30.60 18.76 -31.13
C VAL A 557 30.23 18.29 -29.73
N ASN A 558 28.95 18.39 -29.38
CA ASN A 558 28.45 17.93 -28.09
C ASN A 558 28.26 16.41 -28.08
N LEU A 559 28.89 15.74 -27.12
CA LEU A 559 28.53 14.38 -26.71
C LEU A 559 27.32 14.47 -25.78
N ARG A 560 26.22 13.78 -26.11
CA ARG A 560 24.94 13.92 -25.38
C ARG A 560 24.50 12.61 -24.75
N ALA A 561 23.71 12.73 -23.69
CA ALA A 561 23.18 11.56 -22.98
C ALA A 561 22.16 10.75 -23.80
N ARG A 562 21.49 11.38 -24.78
CA ARG A 562 20.44 10.79 -25.63
C ARG A 562 20.57 11.33 -27.07
N PRO A 563 20.08 10.63 -28.11
CA PRO A 563 20.15 11.06 -29.50
C PRO A 563 19.14 12.17 -29.84
N ALA A 564 19.26 13.32 -29.18
CA ALA A 564 18.37 14.46 -29.36
C ALA A 564 19.11 15.79 -29.11
N LEU A 565 18.70 16.86 -29.80
CA LEU A 565 19.36 18.18 -29.72
C LEU A 565 19.11 18.90 -28.38
N ASP A 566 18.02 18.55 -27.69
CA ASP A 566 17.63 19.05 -26.37
C ASP A 566 18.24 18.23 -25.21
N ALA A 567 18.94 17.13 -25.51
CA ALA A 567 19.50 16.25 -24.49
C ALA A 567 20.71 16.87 -23.78
N ASN A 568 20.88 16.52 -22.50
CA ASN A 568 22.01 16.97 -21.68
C ASN A 568 23.36 16.70 -22.38
N VAL A 569 24.19 17.74 -22.44
CA VAL A 569 25.56 17.67 -22.96
C VAL A 569 26.46 17.11 -21.88
N LEU A 570 27.06 15.95 -22.17
CA LEU A 570 28.01 15.26 -21.28
C LEU A 570 29.39 15.90 -21.36
N THR A 571 29.85 16.22 -22.57
CA THR A 571 31.10 16.96 -22.81
C THR A 571 31.11 17.50 -24.25
N VAL A 572 32.10 18.34 -24.58
CA VAL A 572 32.35 18.82 -25.94
C VAL A 572 33.60 18.11 -26.46
N LEU A 573 33.46 17.47 -27.62
CA LEU A 573 34.49 16.75 -28.34
C LEU A 573 35.04 17.62 -29.47
N THR A 574 36.29 17.43 -29.83
CA THR A 574 37.01 18.18 -30.87
C THR A 574 37.48 17.26 -31.98
N SER A 575 37.95 17.83 -33.08
CA SER A 575 38.36 17.06 -34.26
C SER A 575 39.57 16.14 -34.03
N GLY A 576 40.32 16.35 -32.94
CA GLY A 576 41.41 15.46 -32.51
C GLY A 576 40.95 14.23 -31.71
N ASP A 577 39.71 14.23 -31.21
CA ASP A 577 39.20 13.17 -30.35
C ASP A 577 38.83 11.93 -31.17
N ALA A 578 39.56 10.85 -30.94
CA ALA A 578 39.22 9.53 -31.46
C ALA A 578 38.05 8.97 -30.65
N LEU A 579 36.97 8.64 -31.34
CA LEU A 579 35.76 8.11 -30.73
C LEU A 579 35.54 6.67 -31.19
N GLU A 580 35.47 5.76 -30.24
CA GLU A 580 35.17 4.36 -30.50
C GLU A 580 33.66 4.19 -30.67
N VAL A 581 33.24 3.61 -31.79
CA VAL A 581 31.81 3.38 -32.05
C VAL A 581 31.33 2.17 -31.25
N LEU A 582 30.22 2.37 -30.52
CA LEU A 582 29.62 1.39 -29.60
C LEU A 582 28.39 0.70 -30.19
N GLU A 583 28.17 0.82 -31.50
CA GLU A 583 27.13 0.10 -32.24
C GLU A 583 27.73 -0.63 -33.46
N GLU A 584 26.91 -1.41 -34.15
CA GLU A 584 27.33 -2.19 -35.33
C GLU A 584 27.94 -1.28 -36.42
N ALA A 585 29.13 -1.66 -36.94
CA ALA A 585 29.96 -0.78 -37.78
C ALA A 585 29.29 -0.40 -39.10
N ASP A 586 28.62 -1.33 -39.78
CA ASP A 586 27.96 -1.07 -41.06
C ASP A 586 26.73 -0.17 -40.90
N THR A 587 26.05 -0.28 -39.77
CA THR A 587 24.94 0.60 -39.38
C THR A 587 25.44 2.00 -39.05
N ALA A 588 26.53 2.12 -38.29
CA ALA A 588 27.14 3.42 -38.00
C ALA A 588 27.66 4.10 -39.28
N ARG A 589 28.34 3.36 -40.17
CA ARG A 589 28.83 3.88 -41.46
C ARG A 589 27.72 4.45 -42.33
N ARG A 590 26.53 3.84 -42.31
CA ARG A 590 25.36 4.35 -43.03
C ARG A 590 24.89 5.68 -42.44
N LYS A 591 24.88 5.83 -41.12
CA LYS A 591 24.40 7.05 -40.43
C LYS A 591 25.35 8.24 -40.53
N ILE A 592 26.67 8.01 -40.57
CA ILE A 592 27.68 9.08 -40.59
C ILE A 592 27.47 10.00 -41.80
N GLY A 593 27.41 11.31 -41.54
CA GLY A 593 27.12 12.34 -42.54
C GLY A 593 25.63 12.60 -42.79
N GLN A 594 24.71 11.77 -42.26
CA GLN A 594 23.27 11.97 -42.44
C GLN A 594 22.68 12.91 -41.38
N ALA A 595 21.89 13.89 -41.83
CA ALA A 595 21.20 14.82 -40.93
C ALA A 595 20.10 14.12 -40.13
N GLY A 596 20.00 14.42 -38.84
CA GLY A 596 19.00 13.83 -37.93
C GLY A 596 19.40 12.49 -37.31
N GLU A 597 20.44 11.83 -37.83
CA GLU A 597 20.96 10.57 -37.32
C GLU A 597 21.98 10.76 -36.18
N TRP A 598 22.12 9.75 -35.33
CA TRP A 598 23.01 9.78 -34.16
C TRP A 598 23.83 8.51 -34.04
N VAL A 599 25.08 8.66 -33.61
CA VAL A 599 26.01 7.54 -33.40
C VAL A 599 26.37 7.44 -31.94
N ASN A 600 26.29 6.23 -31.39
CA ASN A 600 26.71 5.94 -30.03
C ASN A 600 28.24 5.72 -29.99
N VAL A 601 28.94 6.51 -29.18
CA VAL A 601 30.40 6.57 -29.18
C VAL A 601 30.97 6.66 -27.77
N ARG A 602 32.23 6.22 -27.62
CA ARG A 602 33.08 6.42 -26.43
C ARG A 602 34.29 7.27 -26.78
N SER A 603 34.55 8.32 -26.00
CA SER A 603 35.79 9.10 -26.10
C SER A 603 36.95 8.38 -25.41
N ALA A 604 38.19 8.76 -25.76
CA ALA A 604 39.40 8.27 -25.10
C ALA A 604 39.43 8.56 -23.58
N GLN A 605 38.66 9.54 -23.12
CA GLN A 605 38.51 9.92 -21.71
C GLN A 605 37.46 9.08 -20.97
N GLY A 606 36.82 8.13 -21.65
CA GLY A 606 35.83 7.21 -21.08
C GLY A 606 34.39 7.72 -21.12
N PHE A 607 34.14 8.95 -21.59
CA PHE A 607 32.78 9.47 -21.74
C PHE A 607 32.07 8.76 -22.90
N SER A 608 30.89 8.22 -22.64
CA SER A 608 30.10 7.49 -23.62
C SER A 608 28.71 8.11 -23.78
N GLY A 609 28.23 8.22 -25.01
CA GLY A 609 26.97 8.89 -25.33
C GLY A 609 26.76 9.03 -26.84
N TYR A 610 25.81 9.88 -27.22
CA TYR A 610 25.39 10.09 -28.60
C TYR A 610 25.99 11.36 -29.18
N VAL A 611 26.55 11.24 -30.38
CA VAL A 611 27.01 12.38 -31.18
C VAL A 611 26.18 12.43 -32.46
N ALA A 612 25.86 13.64 -32.89
CA ALA A 612 25.18 13.91 -34.14
C ALA A 612 25.99 13.34 -35.32
N ALA A 613 25.40 12.40 -36.07
CA ALA A 613 26.11 11.64 -37.10
C ALA A 613 26.59 12.52 -38.26
N TRP A 614 25.86 13.60 -38.57
CA TRP A 614 26.23 14.59 -39.59
C TRP A 614 27.46 15.44 -39.24
N LEU A 615 27.98 15.34 -38.01
CA LEU A 615 29.19 16.03 -37.54
C LEU A 615 30.37 15.07 -37.32
N LEU A 616 30.23 13.81 -37.73
CA LEU A 616 31.26 12.79 -37.62
C LEU A 616 31.86 12.45 -38.99
N GLN A 617 33.10 11.98 -38.98
CA GLN A 617 33.82 11.48 -40.15
C GLN A 617 34.66 10.25 -39.77
N THR A 618 34.90 9.36 -40.73
CA THR A 618 35.66 8.11 -40.51
C THR A 618 37.18 8.29 -40.72
N THR A 619 37.61 9.42 -41.25
CA THR A 619 39.02 9.75 -41.47
C THR A 619 39.50 10.72 -40.41
N ARG A 620 40.64 10.40 -39.78
CA ARG A 620 41.31 11.31 -38.85
C ARG A 620 41.66 12.60 -39.61
N PRO A 621 41.20 13.78 -39.15
CA PRO A 621 41.60 15.03 -39.78
C PRO A 621 43.12 15.22 -39.60
N ALA A 622 43.80 15.69 -40.65
CA ALA A 622 45.23 15.95 -40.61
C ALA A 622 45.51 17.12 -39.65
N VAL A 623 45.91 16.80 -38.41
CA VAL A 623 46.29 17.80 -37.41
C VAL A 623 47.70 18.30 -37.72
N PRO A 624 47.96 19.61 -37.81
CA PRO A 624 49.31 20.13 -37.69
C PRO A 624 49.74 20.01 -36.23
N LEU A 625 50.79 19.23 -35.97
CA LEU A 625 51.53 19.21 -34.72
C LEU A 625 52.22 20.55 -34.49
N GLN A 626 52.02 21.18 -33.32
CA GLN A 626 53.14 21.66 -32.51
C GLN A 626 52.82 21.58 -31.00
N PRO A 627 53.70 20.97 -30.19
CA PRO A 627 53.66 21.04 -28.74
C PRO A 627 54.31 22.37 -28.29
N GLY A 628 53.61 23.18 -27.48
CA GLY A 628 54.13 24.46 -27.02
C GLY A 628 53.47 25.00 -25.76
N GLU A 629 54.25 25.01 -24.68
CA GLU A 629 54.17 25.83 -23.46
C GLU A 629 52.91 25.74 -22.59
N GLY A 630 53.08 25.24 -21.37
CA GLY A 630 52.04 25.27 -20.34
C GLY A 630 51.63 26.71 -20.03
N LEU A 631 50.37 27.04 -20.29
CA LEU A 631 49.77 28.32 -19.94
C LEU A 631 49.58 28.40 -18.41
N THR A 632 50.02 29.49 -17.81
CA THR A 632 49.75 29.81 -16.39
C THR A 632 48.90 31.07 -16.32
N LEU A 633 47.78 31.00 -15.59
CA LEU A 633 46.90 32.12 -15.31
C LEU A 633 47.03 32.53 -13.84
N PHE A 634 46.68 33.78 -13.50
CA PHE A 634 46.78 34.31 -12.14
C PHE A 634 45.41 34.67 -11.60
N ALA A 635 45.13 34.26 -10.36
CA ALA A 635 43.85 34.56 -9.72
C ALA A 635 43.77 36.04 -9.33
N THR A 636 42.72 36.74 -9.76
CA THR A 636 42.52 38.16 -9.43
C THR A 636 41.83 38.36 -8.08
N ALA A 637 41.29 37.30 -7.49
CA ALA A 637 40.68 37.20 -6.17
C ALA A 637 40.94 35.80 -5.58
N ASP A 638 40.51 35.56 -4.33
CA ASP A 638 40.53 34.21 -3.77
C ASP A 638 39.46 33.35 -4.46
N LEU A 639 39.89 32.26 -5.07
CA LEU A 639 39.02 31.40 -5.87
C LEU A 639 38.92 30.01 -5.30
N ASN A 640 37.70 29.48 -5.39
CA ASN A 640 37.44 28.07 -5.15
C ASN A 640 37.75 27.30 -6.44
N LEU A 641 38.61 26.29 -6.33
CA LEU A 641 38.72 25.25 -7.35
C LEU A 641 37.61 24.25 -7.11
N ARG A 642 36.90 23.88 -8.17
CA ARG A 642 35.70 23.03 -8.09
C ARG A 642 35.84 21.76 -8.91
N ALA A 643 35.16 20.70 -8.51
CA ALA A 643 35.19 19.42 -9.21
C ALA A 643 34.67 19.53 -10.66
N GLN A 644 33.74 20.45 -10.91
CA GLN A 644 33.13 20.74 -12.22
C GLN A 644 33.06 22.26 -12.49
N ALA A 645 32.90 22.62 -13.75
CA ALA A 645 32.76 24.00 -14.26
C ALA A 645 31.41 24.65 -13.87
N SER A 646 31.14 24.75 -12.57
CA SER A 646 29.86 25.23 -12.03
C SER A 646 30.05 25.82 -10.63
N LEU A 647 29.30 26.89 -10.31
CA LEU A 647 29.32 27.52 -8.97
C LEU A 647 28.69 26.62 -7.89
N GLN A 648 27.85 25.66 -8.29
CA GLN A 648 27.16 24.72 -7.42
C GLN A 648 28.00 23.44 -7.18
N SER A 649 29.08 23.23 -7.94
CA SER A 649 29.96 22.09 -7.78
C SER A 649 30.74 22.15 -6.45
N PRO A 650 30.97 21.02 -5.77
CA PRO A 650 31.80 20.97 -4.56
C PRO A 650 33.18 21.60 -4.79
N ARG A 651 33.66 22.33 -3.77
CA ARG A 651 35.01 22.90 -3.73
C ARG A 651 36.00 21.76 -3.47
N VAL A 652 36.98 21.60 -4.36
CA VAL A 652 38.07 20.61 -4.24
C VAL A 652 39.38 21.25 -3.76
N GLY A 653 39.50 22.57 -3.87
CA GLY A 653 40.67 23.32 -3.44
C GLY A 653 40.45 24.82 -3.53
N GLY A 654 41.52 25.59 -3.47
CA GLY A 654 41.44 27.01 -3.76
C GLY A 654 42.76 27.56 -4.25
N VAL A 655 42.68 28.68 -4.96
CA VAL A 655 43.84 29.47 -5.36
C VAL A 655 43.63 30.87 -4.81
N PHE A 656 44.57 31.34 -3.99
CA PHE A 656 44.46 32.66 -3.39
C PHE A 656 44.78 33.75 -4.42
N ARG A 657 44.36 34.98 -4.15
CA ARG A 657 44.67 36.14 -4.99
C ARG A 657 46.17 36.21 -5.29
N ALA A 658 46.49 36.53 -6.54
CA ALA A 658 47.84 36.59 -7.12
C ALA A 658 48.60 35.25 -7.21
N GLN A 659 48.01 34.13 -6.78
CA GLN A 659 48.63 32.82 -6.97
C GLN A 659 48.45 32.30 -8.40
N PRO A 660 49.45 31.56 -8.93
CA PRO A 660 49.39 30.97 -10.25
C PRO A 660 48.51 29.73 -10.28
N LEU A 661 47.77 29.57 -11.37
CA LEU A 661 47.01 28.40 -11.74
C LEU A 661 47.55 27.87 -13.07
N LYS A 662 48.21 26.72 -13.04
CA LYS A 662 48.74 26.09 -14.25
C LYS A 662 47.61 25.43 -15.02
N VAL A 663 47.37 25.84 -16.25
CA VAL A 663 46.31 25.29 -17.09
C VAL A 663 46.66 23.87 -17.51
N VAL A 664 45.73 22.95 -17.30
CA VAL A 664 45.88 21.51 -17.64
C VAL A 664 44.95 21.12 -18.80
N GLU A 665 44.27 22.08 -19.42
CA GLU A 665 43.46 21.86 -20.61
C GLU A 665 44.31 21.48 -21.82
N ALA A 666 43.78 20.60 -22.67
CA ALA A 666 44.45 20.10 -23.87
C ALA A 666 44.73 21.19 -24.92
N ASP A 667 43.97 22.29 -24.89
CA ASP A 667 44.19 23.48 -25.73
C ASP A 667 44.42 24.73 -24.86
N PRO A 668 45.69 25.07 -24.57
CA PRO A 668 46.05 26.28 -23.85
C PRO A 668 45.60 27.57 -24.55
N ALA A 669 45.49 27.59 -25.88
CA ALA A 669 45.05 28.77 -26.61
C ALA A 669 43.55 29.06 -26.38
N ALA A 670 42.72 28.01 -26.32
CA ALA A 670 41.32 28.15 -25.95
C ALA A 670 41.16 28.62 -24.49
N ALA A 671 41.94 28.07 -23.56
CA ALA A 671 41.91 28.50 -22.16
C ALA A 671 42.34 29.97 -21.98
N ARG A 672 43.32 30.44 -22.78
CA ARG A 672 43.76 31.85 -22.81
C ARG A 672 42.63 32.81 -23.18
N LEU A 673 41.74 32.42 -24.09
CA LEU A 673 40.61 33.26 -24.53
C LEU A 673 39.48 33.32 -23.49
N LYS A 674 39.37 32.32 -22.61
CA LYS A 674 38.37 32.28 -21.53
C LYS A 674 38.74 33.17 -20.34
N ALA A 675 40.02 33.46 -20.12
CA ALA A 675 40.48 34.28 -19.01
C ALA A 675 39.84 35.68 -19.03
N GLY A 676 39.25 36.10 -17.91
CA GLY A 676 38.49 37.34 -17.77
C GLY A 676 37.05 37.30 -18.30
N GLN A 677 36.60 36.21 -18.95
CA GLN A 677 35.26 36.12 -19.54
C GLN A 677 34.19 35.62 -18.55
N PRO A 678 33.10 36.37 -18.31
CA PRO A 678 31.99 35.95 -17.45
C PRO A 678 31.40 34.59 -17.85
N GLY A 679 31.13 33.75 -16.86
CA GLY A 679 30.48 32.45 -17.06
C GLY A 679 31.37 31.34 -17.67
N GLN A 680 32.60 31.64 -18.08
CA GLN A 680 33.55 30.66 -18.59
C GLN A 680 34.39 30.03 -17.47
N TRP A 681 34.89 28.82 -17.70
CA TRP A 681 35.68 28.07 -16.72
C TRP A 681 36.98 27.57 -17.32
N VAL A 682 38.02 27.54 -16.50
CA VAL A 682 39.33 26.99 -16.88
C VAL A 682 39.72 25.90 -15.89
N TYR A 683 40.13 24.74 -16.41
CA TYR A 683 40.66 23.65 -15.60
C TYR A 683 42.17 23.82 -15.39
N GLY A 684 42.59 23.83 -14.13
CA GLY A 684 43.99 24.06 -13.78
C GLY A 684 44.41 23.46 -12.45
N GLU A 685 45.71 23.52 -12.20
CA GLU A 685 46.39 23.03 -11.01
C GLU A 685 46.91 24.21 -10.19
N ALA A 686 46.53 24.26 -8.90
CA ALA A 686 47.02 25.21 -7.92
C ALA A 686 48.44 24.86 -7.45
N PRO A 687 49.16 25.79 -6.78
CA PRO A 687 50.53 25.57 -6.32
C PRO A 687 50.69 24.43 -5.31
N ASP A 688 49.61 24.11 -4.59
CA ASP A 688 49.55 22.98 -3.65
C ASP A 688 49.33 21.62 -4.35
N GLY A 689 49.29 21.61 -5.69
CA GLY A 689 49.05 20.43 -6.52
C GLY A 689 47.57 20.10 -6.73
N THR A 690 46.66 20.89 -6.13
CA THR A 690 45.22 20.62 -6.24
C THR A 690 44.69 21.01 -7.61
N ARG A 691 44.01 20.09 -8.28
CA ARG A 691 43.42 20.32 -9.62
C ARG A 691 41.93 20.57 -9.53
N GLY A 692 41.43 21.54 -10.28
CA GLY A 692 40.01 21.83 -10.36
C GLY A 692 39.65 22.91 -11.35
N TRP A 693 38.35 23.09 -11.55
CA TRP A 693 37.77 24.15 -12.37
C TRP A 693 37.76 25.46 -11.59
N ALA A 694 38.37 26.48 -12.19
CA ALA A 694 38.36 27.85 -11.72
C ALA A 694 37.46 28.71 -12.60
N ALA A 695 36.76 29.66 -11.97
CA ALA A 695 35.95 30.65 -12.66
C ALA A 695 36.86 31.57 -13.48
N ALA A 696 36.75 31.50 -14.81
CA ALA A 696 37.69 32.13 -15.72
C ALA A 696 37.63 33.66 -15.66
N TRP A 697 36.47 34.24 -15.29
CA TRP A 697 36.29 35.69 -15.08
C TRP A 697 37.05 36.27 -13.89
N PHE A 698 37.66 35.43 -13.06
CA PHE A 698 38.60 35.85 -12.02
C PHE A 698 40.04 35.42 -12.31
N LEU A 699 40.35 35.06 -13.56
CA LEU A 699 41.70 34.71 -13.99
C LEU A 699 42.24 35.74 -14.97
N SER A 700 43.52 36.07 -14.82
CA SER A 700 44.26 37.01 -15.65
C SER A 700 45.49 36.36 -16.27
N LEU A 701 45.89 36.83 -17.45
CA LEU A 701 47.15 36.44 -18.11
C LEU A 701 48.38 37.11 -17.49
N ALA A 702 48.18 38.24 -16.82
CA ALA A 702 49.23 38.96 -16.11
C ALA A 702 49.10 38.72 -14.59
N PRO A 703 50.23 38.52 -13.88
CA PRO A 703 50.23 38.60 -12.42
C PRO A 703 49.77 39.99 -11.97
N LEU A 704 49.02 40.03 -10.86
CA LEU A 704 48.56 41.28 -10.24
C LEU A 704 49.65 41.95 -9.39
#